data_AF-A0A7C5LET2-F1
#
_entry.id   AF-A0A7C5LET2-F1
#
_cell.length_a   1.000
_cell.length_b   1.000
_cell.length_c   1.000
_cell.angle_alpha   90.00
_cell.angle_beta   90.00
_cell.angle_gamma   90.00
#
_symmetry.space_group_name_H-M   'P 1'
#
loop_
_entity.id
_entity.type
_entity.pdbx_description
1 polymer ?
#
loop_
_entity_poly.entity_id
_entity_poly.type
_entity_poly.pdbx_seq_one_letter_code
_entity_poly.pdbx_strand_id
1 'polypeptide(L)'
;MSRVRNALLVMGIFLIWSNNLYPTDVIISEGGSQSEIQFSIDSLGGEGVVIIPCGEWEFNPEGTTELTRSVVIPYSHVTVIGCGGDRTILKRSTGEIEAKGPFFHVISSDVNGTLEWVRITGLKIVGNFLTDYHEWGIIMENVRNFRVDHCRFENLKHSGVQSKGGEPSVEAGYGVVDHCSFFNIHKLGLGLGYGVAVQGNNTITGEPFGSEFATFIEDSSFSGCRHAVAANQGGRYVFRYNYLTNNGSPDGIQAIDAHGHEHPALPTTCGTEWIDVYENTVQQPSPGADMFAVLIRGGKGLVWNNRFRDYQIGVMLWENTDQQTGPVYIWQNTLPGGTMVATNGGTPTYYEHRPSGYSPYPYPHPIVTDMIASAGPDQRGVTNPEKDYADIFVDASNSTVEEGHSIIATTWYLDGFAISFCMRDIISAGRGTHYLLLELERDDGLREYDLAVIDVITSDEIISSPTWNNIWFVPVTGKGSVTFTLTPSQNNVNAYAALTGRHLVNAHEDNAIIVRANTNGFFDVRNGDTYQSDLQIGYEANTTYNIRIDMDIPTQTYDVYINGQKIAERYAFRVRENSIGQITAWHATGSLTIKDIDITGERAMPDPECIELPEPAISDIEQEIANQEIDGKDASHLNEPVISVDGNNEETDFLDSRGSGCGCSITR
;
A
#
# COMPACT_ATOMS: atom_id res chain seq x y z
N MET A 1 0.56 -34.26 15.76
CA MET A 1 0.16 -34.53 14.37
C MET A 1 0.51 -33.29 13.57
N SER A 2 1.71 -33.26 12.99
CA SER A 2 2.32 -32.07 12.40
C SER A 2 2.08 -32.05 10.89
N ARG A 3 1.35 -31.05 10.39
CA ARG A 3 1.34 -30.71 8.96
C ARG A 3 2.57 -29.84 8.69
N VAL A 4 3.64 -30.46 8.21
CA VAL A 4 4.68 -29.73 7.47
C VAL A 4 4.13 -29.59 6.05
N ARG A 5 3.53 -28.45 5.73
CA ARG A 5 3.27 -28.09 4.33
C ARG A 5 4.62 -27.76 3.72
N ASN A 6 5.27 -28.77 3.14
CA ASN A 6 6.35 -28.53 2.19
C ASN A 6 5.75 -27.73 1.04
N ALA A 7 6.23 -26.51 0.84
CA ALA A 7 5.83 -25.58 -0.22
C ALA A 7 6.28 -26.02 -1.63
N LEU A 8 6.36 -27.33 -1.88
CA LEU A 8 6.57 -27.88 -3.22
C LEU A 8 5.51 -28.96 -3.47
N LEU A 9 4.73 -28.73 -4.54
CA LEU A 9 3.91 -29.72 -5.24
C LEU A 9 2.49 -30.01 -4.69
N VAL A 10 1.54 -29.08 -4.88
CA VAL A 10 0.12 -29.44 -5.14
C VAL A 10 -0.46 -28.48 -6.20
N MET A 11 0.10 -28.51 -7.41
CA MET A 11 -0.68 -28.20 -8.62
C MET A 11 -1.37 -29.52 -9.01
N GLY A 12 -2.57 -29.76 -8.47
CA GLY A 12 -3.25 -31.02 -8.68
C GLY A 12 -4.68 -31.00 -8.19
N ILE A 13 -5.58 -30.61 -9.09
CA ILE A 13 -7.03 -30.91 -9.08
C ILE A 13 -7.83 -30.19 -7.97
N PHE A 14 -8.20 -28.93 -8.26
CA PHE A 14 -9.47 -28.36 -7.82
C PHE A 14 -10.28 -27.98 -9.07
N LEU A 15 -11.13 -28.91 -9.50
CA LEU A 15 -12.23 -28.64 -10.41
C LEU A 15 -13.49 -29.12 -9.69
N ILE A 16 -14.60 -28.39 -9.90
CA ILE A 16 -15.99 -28.64 -9.44
C ILE A 16 -16.31 -27.80 -8.16
N TRP A 17 -16.70 -26.51 -8.19
CA TRP A 17 -17.85 -25.85 -8.86
C TRP A 17 -17.68 -24.31 -8.97
N SER A 18 -17.99 -23.77 -10.16
CA SER A 18 -18.46 -22.40 -10.49
C SER A 18 -17.71 -21.16 -10.01
N ASN A 19 -16.61 -20.82 -10.68
CA ASN A 19 -16.37 -19.62 -11.48
C ASN A 19 -14.86 -19.60 -11.81
N ASN A 20 -14.46 -18.99 -12.93
CA ASN A 20 -13.06 -18.87 -13.36
C ASN A 20 -12.24 -18.00 -12.38
N LEU A 21 -11.96 -18.46 -11.17
CA LEU A 21 -11.09 -17.79 -10.22
C LEU A 21 -9.73 -18.48 -10.26
N TYR A 22 -8.94 -18.13 -11.28
CA TYR A 22 -7.50 -18.30 -11.16
C TYR A 22 -7.00 -17.22 -10.19
N PRO A 23 -6.21 -17.58 -9.16
CA PRO A 23 -5.60 -16.58 -8.30
C PRO A 23 -4.86 -15.56 -9.14
N THR A 24 -4.94 -14.28 -8.77
CA THR A 24 -4.12 -13.23 -9.35
C THR A 24 -2.64 -13.61 -9.28
N ASP A 25 -1.89 -13.34 -10.36
CA ASP A 25 -0.44 -13.48 -10.34
C ASP A 25 0.18 -12.40 -9.45
N VAL A 26 0.98 -12.81 -8.47
CA VAL A 26 1.62 -11.92 -7.51
C VAL A 26 3.13 -12.11 -7.57
N ILE A 27 3.85 -11.05 -7.90
CA ILE A 27 5.32 -11.04 -7.98
C ILE A 27 5.87 -10.09 -6.92
N ILE A 28 6.86 -10.57 -6.16
CA ILE A 28 7.63 -9.73 -5.24
C ILE A 28 8.90 -9.31 -5.95
N SER A 29 9.13 -8.00 -6.02
CA SER A 29 10.38 -7.49 -6.56
C SER A 29 11.55 -7.80 -5.63
N GLU A 30 12.73 -8.07 -6.19
CA GLU A 30 13.93 -8.34 -5.38
C GLU A 30 14.36 -7.09 -4.58
N GLY A 31 14.00 -5.90 -5.05
CA GLY A 31 14.31 -4.62 -4.42
C GLY A 31 13.45 -3.49 -4.97
N GLY A 32 13.89 -2.25 -4.76
CA GLY A 32 13.20 -1.04 -5.21
C GLY A 32 13.95 -0.23 -6.26
N SER A 33 15.00 -0.79 -6.88
CA SER A 33 15.64 -0.12 -8.01
C SER A 33 14.77 -0.16 -9.27
N GLN A 34 15.08 0.69 -10.25
CA GLN A 34 14.30 0.76 -11.49
C GLN A 34 14.30 -0.57 -12.26
N SER A 35 15.47 -1.22 -12.38
CA SER A 35 15.62 -2.46 -13.15
C SER A 35 15.01 -3.67 -12.44
N GLU A 36 15.09 -3.75 -11.11
CA GLU A 36 14.44 -4.81 -10.32
C GLU A 36 12.92 -4.73 -10.43
N ILE A 37 12.33 -3.53 -10.30
CA ILE A 37 10.88 -3.35 -10.43
C ILE A 37 10.45 -3.60 -11.89
N GLN A 38 11.21 -3.11 -12.88
CA GLN A 38 10.90 -3.38 -14.28
C GLN A 38 10.92 -4.88 -14.59
N PHE A 39 11.91 -5.61 -14.08
CA PHE A 39 11.99 -7.06 -14.24
C PHE A 39 10.75 -7.76 -13.66
N SER A 40 10.23 -7.31 -12.52
CA SER A 40 8.99 -7.83 -11.94
C SER A 40 7.78 -7.58 -12.83
N ILE A 41 7.64 -6.36 -13.39
CA ILE A 41 6.55 -6.02 -14.31
C ILE A 41 6.64 -6.86 -15.60
N ASP A 42 7.85 -7.00 -16.16
CA ASP A 42 8.08 -7.82 -17.36
C ASP A 42 7.79 -9.30 -17.10
N SER A 43 8.11 -9.78 -15.90
CA SER A 43 7.85 -11.16 -15.47
C SER A 43 6.36 -11.45 -15.24
N LEU A 44 5.58 -10.42 -14.88
CA LEU A 44 4.12 -10.53 -14.76
C LEU A 44 3.50 -10.80 -16.13
N GLY A 45 3.97 -10.10 -17.17
CA GLY A 45 3.55 -10.33 -18.56
C GLY A 45 2.09 -9.98 -18.89
N GLY A 46 1.32 -9.45 -17.93
CA GLY A 46 -0.11 -9.16 -18.04
C GLY A 46 -0.68 -8.51 -16.78
N GLU A 47 -1.92 -8.87 -16.44
CA GLU A 47 -2.61 -8.43 -15.22
C GLU A 47 -1.99 -9.02 -13.95
N GLY A 48 -2.11 -8.31 -12.83
CA GLY A 48 -1.74 -8.84 -11.52
C GLY A 48 -1.08 -7.84 -10.58
N VAL A 49 -0.33 -8.34 -9.59
CA VAL A 49 0.21 -7.52 -8.50
C VAL A 49 1.73 -7.60 -8.45
N VAL A 50 2.39 -6.45 -8.38
CA VAL A 50 3.80 -6.34 -8.04
C VAL A 50 3.94 -5.72 -6.66
N ILE A 51 4.52 -6.49 -5.73
CA ILE A 51 4.86 -6.02 -4.38
C ILE A 51 6.30 -5.50 -4.39
N ILE A 52 6.49 -4.25 -3.98
CA ILE A 52 7.81 -3.67 -3.76
C ILE A 52 8.17 -3.82 -2.27
N PRO A 53 9.28 -4.52 -1.94
CA PRO A 53 9.72 -4.71 -0.57
C PRO A 53 9.81 -3.44 0.28
N CYS A 54 9.62 -3.59 1.59
CA CYS A 54 9.88 -2.50 2.52
C CYS A 54 11.39 -2.19 2.51
N GLY A 55 11.75 -0.91 2.60
CA GLY A 55 13.12 -0.44 2.58
C GLY A 55 13.24 0.96 2.00
N GLU A 56 14.43 1.55 2.15
CA GLU A 56 14.83 2.73 1.38
C GLU A 56 15.74 2.27 0.24
N TRP A 57 15.28 2.52 -0.99
CA TRP A 57 15.85 2.03 -2.22
C TRP A 57 16.32 3.20 -3.08
N GLU A 58 17.56 3.09 -3.56
CA GLU A 58 18.07 4.02 -4.54
C GLU A 58 17.46 3.70 -5.91
N PHE A 59 16.70 4.64 -6.46
CA PHE A 59 16.06 4.52 -7.76
C PHE A 59 16.94 5.19 -8.83
N ASN A 60 17.93 4.43 -9.29
CA ASN A 60 18.85 4.87 -10.35
C ASN A 60 18.22 4.61 -11.72
N PRO A 61 17.93 5.65 -12.52
CA PRO A 61 17.32 5.47 -13.84
C PRO A 61 18.31 4.83 -14.82
N GLU A 62 17.98 3.68 -15.37
CA GLU A 62 18.77 3.04 -16.43
C GLU A 62 18.25 3.44 -17.82
N GLY A 63 19.05 3.31 -18.87
CA GLY A 63 18.61 3.61 -20.25
C GLY A 63 18.84 5.04 -20.73
N THR A 64 18.36 5.31 -21.95
CA THR A 64 18.80 6.46 -22.77
C THR A 64 17.72 7.51 -22.99
N THR A 65 16.43 7.13 -22.89
CA THR A 65 15.27 8.01 -23.05
C THR A 65 14.54 8.23 -21.73
N GLU A 66 13.64 9.21 -21.68
CA GLU A 66 12.73 9.43 -20.53
C GLU A 66 11.93 8.15 -20.20
N LEU A 67 11.34 7.52 -21.22
CA LEU A 67 10.56 6.29 -21.06
C LEU A 67 11.42 5.14 -20.53
N THR A 68 12.58 4.86 -21.13
CA THR A 68 13.43 3.72 -20.71
C THR A 68 14.04 3.90 -19.32
N ARG A 69 14.03 5.14 -18.78
CA ARG A 69 14.50 5.51 -17.44
C ARG A 69 13.46 5.36 -16.34
N SER A 70 12.27 4.89 -16.72
CA SER A 70 11.12 4.71 -15.84
C SER A 70 10.87 3.22 -15.64
N VAL A 71 10.09 2.87 -14.62
CA VAL A 71 9.35 1.61 -14.64
C VAL A 71 8.17 1.81 -15.58
N VAL A 72 8.15 1.10 -16.70
CA VAL A 72 7.08 1.10 -17.68
C VAL A 72 6.09 0.02 -17.34
N ILE A 73 4.81 0.40 -17.18
CA ILE A 73 3.70 -0.53 -16.90
C ILE A 73 2.76 -0.53 -18.13
N PRO A 74 2.86 -1.55 -19.00
CA PRO A 74 2.14 -1.56 -20.27
C PRO A 74 0.86 -2.41 -20.28
N TYR A 75 0.35 -2.78 -19.10
CA TYR A 75 -0.78 -3.70 -18.94
C TYR A 75 -1.91 -3.05 -18.14
N SER A 76 -3.16 -3.43 -18.47
CA SER A 76 -4.34 -3.13 -17.65
C SER A 76 -4.37 -4.05 -16.43
N HIS A 77 -5.18 -3.69 -15.42
CA HIS A 77 -5.42 -4.51 -14.22
C HIS A 77 -4.12 -4.86 -13.45
N VAL A 78 -3.17 -3.91 -13.41
CA VAL A 78 -1.93 -4.03 -12.63
C VAL A 78 -2.03 -3.20 -11.35
N THR A 79 -1.68 -3.82 -10.22
CA THR A 79 -1.46 -3.12 -8.95
C THR A 79 0.02 -3.17 -8.58
N VAL A 80 0.63 -2.00 -8.37
CA VAL A 80 1.94 -1.88 -7.72
C VAL A 80 1.72 -1.43 -6.29
N ILE A 81 2.16 -2.24 -5.33
CA ILE A 81 1.93 -2.00 -3.89
C ILE A 81 3.24 -2.04 -3.12
N GLY A 82 3.47 -1.05 -2.26
CA GLY A 82 4.52 -1.08 -1.25
C GLY A 82 3.96 -1.24 0.16
N CYS A 83 4.84 -1.34 1.14
CA CYS A 83 4.48 -1.49 2.56
C CYS A 83 3.88 -0.22 3.19
N GLY A 84 3.64 0.85 2.42
CA GLY A 84 3.17 2.15 2.89
C GLY A 84 4.19 3.26 2.67
N GLY A 85 3.70 4.49 2.53
CA GLY A 85 4.47 5.70 2.21
C GLY A 85 5.52 6.16 3.24
N ASP A 86 5.74 5.39 4.31
CA ASP A 86 6.86 5.59 5.25
C ASP A 86 7.78 4.36 5.34
N ARG A 87 7.46 3.25 4.65
CA ARG A 87 8.18 1.98 4.73
C ARG A 87 8.77 1.49 3.41
N THR A 88 8.15 1.81 2.28
CA THR A 88 8.73 1.56 0.95
C THR A 88 9.08 2.89 0.31
N ILE A 89 10.38 3.22 0.29
CA ILE A 89 10.89 4.52 -0.13
C ILE A 89 11.76 4.35 -1.38
N LEU A 90 11.31 4.91 -2.51
CA LEU A 90 12.04 5.00 -3.75
C LEU A 90 12.64 6.40 -3.87
N LYS A 91 13.96 6.51 -3.96
CA LYS A 91 14.64 7.80 -3.87
C LYS A 91 15.73 7.94 -4.92
N ARG A 92 15.76 9.08 -5.61
CA ARG A 92 16.86 9.42 -6.51
C ARG A 92 18.16 9.60 -5.72
N SER A 93 19.27 9.12 -6.28
CA SER A 93 20.61 9.41 -5.74
C SER A 93 20.85 10.90 -5.58
N THR A 94 21.62 11.30 -4.57
CA THR A 94 22.02 12.70 -4.36
C THR A 94 23.17 13.16 -5.25
N GLY A 95 23.81 12.25 -6.01
CA GLY A 95 24.83 12.61 -6.99
C GLY A 95 24.25 13.37 -8.21
N GLU A 96 25.12 13.97 -9.03
CA GLU A 96 24.71 14.52 -10.34
C GLU A 96 24.30 13.36 -11.27
N ILE A 97 23.03 12.98 -11.20
CA ILE A 97 22.39 12.12 -12.19
C ILE A 97 21.50 13.01 -13.04
N GLU A 98 21.73 13.01 -14.35
CA GLU A 98 20.81 13.58 -15.33
C GLU A 98 19.57 12.66 -15.46
N ALA A 99 18.68 12.72 -14.49
CA ALA A 99 17.42 12.00 -14.52
C ALA A 99 16.39 12.78 -15.34
N LYS A 100 15.87 12.20 -16.42
CA LYS A 100 14.78 12.78 -17.23
C LYS A 100 13.50 11.93 -17.27
N GLY A 101 13.49 10.77 -16.58
CA GLY A 101 12.34 9.84 -16.54
C GLY A 101 11.45 10.05 -15.31
N PRO A 102 10.14 9.77 -15.38
CA PRO A 102 9.34 9.50 -14.17
C PRO A 102 9.90 8.29 -13.40
N PHE A 103 9.42 8.09 -12.17
CA PHE A 103 9.63 6.81 -11.49
C PHE A 103 8.78 5.72 -12.15
N PHE A 104 7.50 6.02 -12.40
CA PHE A 104 6.58 5.12 -13.09
C PHE A 104 5.93 5.82 -14.29
N HIS A 105 5.93 5.14 -15.44
CA HIS A 105 5.18 5.54 -16.63
C HIS A 105 4.21 4.42 -16.99
N VAL A 106 2.94 4.64 -16.70
CA VAL A 106 1.86 3.73 -17.08
C VAL A 106 1.38 4.14 -18.47
N ILE A 107 1.65 3.29 -19.46
CA ILE A 107 1.43 3.60 -20.87
C ILE A 107 1.30 2.32 -21.69
N SER A 108 0.28 2.28 -22.55
CA SER A 108 0.07 1.17 -23.49
C SER A 108 1.26 0.98 -24.44
N SER A 109 1.58 -0.27 -24.76
CA SER A 109 2.56 -0.62 -25.80
C SER A 109 2.09 -0.26 -27.21
N ASP A 110 0.77 -0.17 -27.43
CA ASP A 110 0.18 0.46 -28.60
C ASP A 110 0.10 1.98 -28.38
N VAL A 111 0.69 2.74 -29.30
CA VAL A 111 0.72 4.21 -29.29
C VAL A 111 -0.67 4.85 -29.34
N ASN A 112 -1.68 4.12 -29.82
CA ASN A 112 -3.08 4.56 -29.81
C ASN A 112 -3.94 3.82 -28.76
N GLY A 113 -3.31 2.99 -27.92
CA GLY A 113 -4.00 2.18 -26.93
C GLY A 113 -4.33 2.94 -25.65
N THR A 114 -5.34 2.43 -24.95
CA THR A 114 -5.71 2.84 -23.60
C THR A 114 -5.48 1.68 -22.64
N LEU A 115 -5.13 1.99 -21.39
CA LEU A 115 -5.09 1.01 -20.31
C LEU A 115 -6.30 1.20 -19.37
N GLU A 116 -6.62 0.17 -18.60
CA GLU A 116 -7.78 0.13 -17.70
C GLU A 116 -7.32 -0.34 -16.31
N TRP A 117 -7.85 0.28 -15.26
CA TRP A 117 -7.71 -0.19 -13.88
C TRP A 117 -6.26 -0.46 -13.42
N VAL A 118 -5.41 0.56 -13.47
CA VAL A 118 -4.05 0.48 -12.90
C VAL A 118 -4.01 1.20 -11.56
N ARG A 119 -3.46 0.53 -10.54
CA ARG A 119 -3.30 1.07 -9.20
C ARG A 119 -1.84 1.15 -8.78
N ILE A 120 -1.43 2.27 -8.19
CA ILE A 120 -0.13 2.40 -7.53
C ILE A 120 -0.36 2.92 -6.11
N THR A 121 0.04 2.12 -5.10
CA THR A 121 -0.29 2.40 -3.71
C THR A 121 0.84 2.10 -2.73
N GLY A 122 0.83 2.78 -1.58
CA GLY A 122 1.72 2.48 -0.46
C GLY A 122 3.21 2.77 -0.70
N LEU A 123 3.54 3.80 -1.48
CA LEU A 123 4.92 4.17 -1.83
C LEU A 123 5.30 5.57 -1.37
N LYS A 124 6.57 5.75 -1.01
CA LYS A 124 7.20 7.07 -0.93
C LYS A 124 8.12 7.27 -2.13
N ILE A 125 7.92 8.35 -2.87
CA ILE A 125 8.74 8.73 -4.02
C ILE A 125 9.45 10.04 -3.72
N VAL A 126 10.79 10.01 -3.73
CA VAL A 126 11.63 11.15 -3.36
C VAL A 126 12.53 11.54 -4.53
N GLY A 127 12.30 12.72 -5.09
CA GLY A 127 13.15 13.33 -6.12
C GLY A 127 14.49 13.83 -5.57
N ASN A 128 15.36 14.29 -6.48
CA ASN A 128 16.63 14.91 -6.13
C ASN A 128 16.51 16.44 -6.14
N PHE A 129 16.39 17.03 -4.95
CA PHE A 129 16.26 18.48 -4.81
C PHE A 129 17.51 19.27 -5.25
N LEU A 130 18.66 18.63 -5.45
CA LEU A 130 19.92 19.31 -5.79
C LEU A 130 20.07 19.66 -7.28
N THR A 131 19.26 19.11 -8.19
CA THR A 131 19.70 18.99 -9.61
C THR A 131 18.99 19.77 -10.72
N ASP A 132 18.11 20.74 -10.61
CA ASP A 132 17.40 21.38 -11.76
C ASP A 132 16.83 20.50 -12.91
N TYR A 133 16.83 19.17 -12.88
CA TYR A 133 16.20 18.35 -13.91
C TYR A 133 14.68 18.25 -13.69
N HIS A 134 13.94 17.80 -14.69
CA HIS A 134 12.52 17.50 -14.51
C HIS A 134 12.38 16.12 -13.89
N GLU A 135 11.65 16.06 -12.80
CA GLU A 135 11.41 14.82 -12.07
C GLU A 135 9.91 14.67 -11.85
N TRP A 136 9.39 13.55 -12.35
CA TRP A 136 8.01 13.13 -12.20
C TRP A 136 7.98 11.94 -11.25
N GLY A 137 6.94 11.86 -10.41
CA GLY A 137 6.65 10.62 -9.68
C GLY A 137 6.02 9.61 -10.63
N ILE A 138 4.74 9.78 -10.90
CA ILE A 138 3.93 8.84 -11.69
C ILE A 138 3.26 9.57 -12.86
N ILE A 139 3.35 8.99 -14.06
CA ILE A 139 2.57 9.40 -15.22
C ILE A 139 1.56 8.31 -15.57
N MET A 140 0.28 8.69 -15.61
CA MET A 140 -0.84 7.89 -16.10
C MET A 140 -1.20 8.39 -17.50
N GLU A 141 -0.70 7.73 -18.55
CA GLU A 141 -0.94 8.12 -19.94
C GLU A 141 -2.03 7.26 -20.59
N ASN A 142 -3.16 7.89 -20.94
CA ASN A 142 -4.35 7.23 -21.51
C ASN A 142 -4.86 6.04 -20.67
N VAL A 143 -4.77 6.15 -19.34
CA VAL A 143 -5.27 5.14 -18.41
C VAL A 143 -6.66 5.53 -17.92
N ARG A 144 -7.63 4.63 -18.06
CA ARG A 144 -8.99 4.78 -17.54
C ARG A 144 -9.11 4.09 -16.19
N ASN A 145 -9.93 4.66 -15.32
CA ASN A 145 -10.17 4.17 -13.97
C ASN A 145 -8.90 3.86 -13.18
N PHE A 146 -7.85 4.70 -13.34
CA PHE A 146 -6.64 4.53 -12.53
C PHE A 146 -6.88 4.94 -11.08
N ARG A 147 -6.05 4.41 -10.18
CA ARG A 147 -5.98 4.86 -8.78
C ARG A 147 -4.53 5.09 -8.35
N VAL A 148 -4.24 6.24 -7.77
CA VAL A 148 -2.97 6.49 -7.07
C VAL A 148 -3.30 6.88 -5.64
N ASP A 149 -2.97 6.01 -4.70
CA ASP A 149 -3.43 6.16 -3.32
C ASP A 149 -2.38 5.86 -2.25
N HIS A 150 -2.56 6.39 -1.05
CA HIS A 150 -1.68 6.15 0.11
C HIS A 150 -0.18 6.35 -0.18
N CYS A 151 0.13 7.23 -1.14
CA CYS A 151 1.48 7.53 -1.58
C CYS A 151 1.97 8.88 -1.03
N ARG A 152 3.29 9.00 -0.89
CA ARG A 152 3.97 10.22 -0.46
C ARG A 152 4.99 10.67 -1.50
N PHE A 153 4.86 11.90 -1.98
CA PHE A 153 5.72 12.49 -2.99
C PHE A 153 6.52 13.64 -2.39
N GLU A 154 7.84 13.61 -2.53
CA GLU A 154 8.72 14.64 -1.99
C GLU A 154 9.74 15.14 -3.01
N ASN A 155 9.97 16.45 -3.02
CA ASN A 155 11.12 17.08 -3.69
C ASN A 155 11.21 16.83 -5.21
N LEU A 156 10.07 16.63 -5.87
CA LEU A 156 10.01 16.47 -7.32
C LEU A 156 9.93 17.83 -8.02
N LYS A 157 10.61 17.94 -9.16
CA LYS A 157 10.79 19.21 -9.89
C LYS A 157 9.85 19.39 -11.09
N HIS A 158 8.99 18.42 -11.38
CA HIS A 158 7.89 18.57 -12.32
C HIS A 158 6.56 18.29 -11.65
N SER A 159 6.24 17.03 -11.37
CA SER A 159 4.98 16.67 -10.74
C SER A 159 5.03 15.41 -9.87
N GLY A 160 4.18 15.34 -8.85
CA GLY A 160 3.97 14.11 -8.08
C GLY A 160 3.25 13.07 -8.94
N VAL A 161 2.03 13.39 -9.35
CA VAL A 161 1.23 12.59 -10.29
C VAL A 161 0.89 13.42 -11.52
N GLN A 162 0.89 12.80 -12.69
CA GLN A 162 0.41 13.40 -13.93
C GLN A 162 -0.59 12.47 -14.61
N SER A 163 -1.83 12.93 -14.78
CA SER A 163 -2.74 12.35 -15.77
C SER A 163 -2.49 13.02 -17.11
N LYS A 164 -2.33 12.23 -18.17
CA LYS A 164 -1.92 12.70 -19.49
C LYS A 164 -2.73 12.03 -20.59
N GLY A 165 -3.33 12.83 -21.47
CA GLY A 165 -3.78 12.40 -22.79
C GLY A 165 -2.63 12.42 -23.79
N GLY A 166 -2.53 11.36 -24.60
CA GLY A 166 -1.59 11.27 -25.72
C GLY A 166 -2.14 11.94 -26.97
N GLU A 167 -2.27 11.17 -28.04
CA GLU A 167 -2.81 11.63 -29.33
C GLU A 167 -4.26 12.14 -29.22
N PRO A 168 -4.65 13.21 -29.94
CA PRO A 168 -6.01 13.76 -29.87
C PRO A 168 -7.14 12.80 -30.27
N SER A 169 -6.82 11.76 -31.04
CA SER A 169 -7.78 10.70 -31.40
C SER A 169 -7.98 9.63 -30.32
N VAL A 170 -7.16 9.63 -29.28
CA VAL A 170 -7.24 8.68 -28.16
C VAL A 170 -7.92 9.38 -26.99
N GLU A 171 -8.88 8.69 -26.36
CA GLU A 171 -9.55 9.23 -25.19
C GLU A 171 -8.56 9.49 -24.05
N ALA A 172 -8.63 10.69 -23.45
CA ALA A 172 -7.77 11.03 -22.32
C ALA A 172 -8.09 10.15 -21.10
N GLY A 173 -7.05 9.83 -20.32
CA GLY A 173 -7.20 9.07 -19.09
C GLY A 173 -8.01 9.81 -18.02
N TYR A 174 -8.64 9.04 -17.13
CA TYR A 174 -9.42 9.50 -15.99
C TYR A 174 -9.32 8.48 -14.85
N GLY A 175 -9.55 8.94 -13.62
CA GLY A 175 -9.27 8.14 -12.43
C GLY A 175 -9.15 9.02 -11.19
N VAL A 176 -8.61 8.46 -10.11
CA VAL A 176 -8.56 9.12 -8.80
C VAL A 176 -7.16 9.12 -8.20
N VAL A 177 -6.80 10.25 -7.58
CA VAL A 177 -5.63 10.40 -6.71
C VAL A 177 -6.16 10.71 -5.30
N ASP A 178 -6.06 9.74 -4.39
CA ASP A 178 -6.65 9.82 -3.04
C ASP A 178 -5.66 9.51 -1.91
N HIS A 179 -5.91 10.01 -0.71
CA HIS A 179 -5.08 9.70 0.49
C HIS A 179 -3.57 9.91 0.29
N CYS A 180 -3.17 10.82 -0.59
CA CYS A 180 -1.78 11.09 -0.92
C CYS A 180 -1.25 12.32 -0.18
N SER A 181 0.07 12.38 -0.02
CA SER A 181 0.75 13.57 0.50
C SER A 181 1.81 14.07 -0.48
N PHE A 182 1.76 15.37 -0.78
CA PHE A 182 2.67 16.04 -1.71
C PHE A 182 3.44 17.11 -0.96
N PHE A 183 4.76 16.97 -0.92
CA PHE A 183 5.63 17.88 -0.21
C PHE A 183 6.72 18.42 -1.13
N ASN A 184 6.84 19.75 -1.17
CA ASN A 184 7.93 20.44 -1.83
C ASN A 184 8.05 20.10 -3.34
N ILE A 185 6.91 20.10 -4.04
CA ILE A 185 6.86 19.84 -5.49
C ILE A 185 7.02 21.15 -6.25
N HIS A 186 8.28 21.55 -6.48
CA HIS A 186 8.59 22.76 -7.22
C HIS A 186 9.99 22.74 -7.83
N LYS A 187 10.16 23.55 -8.87
CA LYS A 187 11.45 23.87 -9.47
C LYS A 187 11.68 25.38 -9.45
N LEU A 188 12.61 25.82 -8.61
CA LEU A 188 12.95 27.23 -8.49
C LEU A 188 13.45 27.79 -9.83
N GLY A 189 12.97 28.98 -10.22
CA GLY A 189 13.47 29.73 -11.38
C GLY A 189 12.91 29.35 -12.75
N LEU A 190 12.29 28.17 -12.95
CA LEU A 190 11.71 27.76 -14.24
C LEU A 190 10.18 27.68 -14.27
N GLY A 191 9.50 27.95 -13.16
CA GLY A 191 8.03 27.99 -13.12
C GLY A 191 7.36 26.62 -13.31
N LEU A 192 7.95 25.54 -12.77
CA LEU A 192 7.37 24.19 -12.77
C LEU A 192 7.16 23.67 -11.33
N GLY A 193 6.28 22.70 -11.17
CA GLY A 193 5.94 22.11 -9.87
C GLY A 193 4.44 21.93 -9.67
N TYR A 194 3.95 20.71 -9.84
CA TYR A 194 2.54 20.37 -9.72
C TYR A 194 2.38 19.17 -8.78
N GLY A 195 1.64 19.29 -7.69
CA GLY A 195 1.28 18.10 -6.90
C GLY A 195 0.63 17.06 -7.81
N VAL A 196 -0.45 17.47 -8.47
CA VAL A 196 -1.09 16.76 -9.58
C VAL A 196 -1.15 17.63 -10.84
N ALA A 197 -0.63 17.13 -11.96
CA ALA A 197 -0.79 17.75 -13.27
C ALA A 197 -1.86 17.00 -14.07
N VAL A 198 -2.80 17.72 -14.70
CA VAL A 198 -3.89 17.12 -15.48
C VAL A 198 -3.85 17.65 -16.90
N GLN A 199 -3.38 16.82 -17.82
CA GLN A 199 -3.30 17.14 -19.24
C GLN A 199 -4.28 16.25 -19.99
N GLY A 200 -5.22 16.85 -20.71
CA GLY A 200 -6.10 16.11 -21.62
C GLY A 200 -5.39 15.69 -22.90
N ASN A 201 -6.16 15.25 -23.89
CA ASN A 201 -5.68 14.84 -25.21
C ASN A 201 -5.72 16.00 -26.24
N ASN A 202 -5.56 17.26 -25.81
CA ASN A 202 -5.65 18.44 -26.67
C ASN A 202 -7.01 18.59 -27.40
N THR A 203 -8.11 18.19 -26.74
CA THR A 203 -9.47 18.33 -27.29
C THR A 203 -10.42 18.90 -26.23
N ILE A 204 -11.35 19.78 -26.65
CA ILE A 204 -12.49 20.22 -25.83
C ILE A 204 -13.71 19.41 -26.26
N THR A 205 -14.20 18.51 -25.41
CA THR A 205 -15.24 17.55 -25.78
C THR A 205 -16.66 18.06 -25.50
N GLY A 206 -16.80 19.07 -24.63
CA GLY A 206 -18.08 19.55 -24.15
C GLY A 206 -18.62 18.76 -22.96
N GLU A 207 -17.77 18.01 -22.27
CA GLU A 207 -18.12 17.17 -21.13
C GLU A 207 -18.78 18.01 -20.01
N PRO A 208 -19.88 17.55 -19.40
CA PRO A 208 -20.46 18.21 -18.24
C PRO A 208 -19.49 18.25 -17.05
N PHE A 209 -19.67 19.24 -16.17
CA PHE A 209 -18.90 19.34 -14.93
C PHE A 209 -19.11 18.12 -14.03
N GLY A 210 -18.03 17.67 -13.40
CA GLY A 210 -18.07 16.62 -12.39
C GLY A 210 -18.55 15.27 -12.92
N SER A 211 -18.30 14.98 -14.20
CA SER A 211 -18.52 13.63 -14.73
C SER A 211 -17.38 12.67 -14.35
N GLU A 212 -17.60 11.38 -14.58
CA GLU A 212 -16.61 10.31 -14.33
C GLU A 212 -15.34 10.46 -15.18
N PHE A 213 -15.42 11.16 -16.32
CA PHE A 213 -14.32 11.33 -17.27
C PHE A 213 -13.31 12.42 -16.86
N ALA A 214 -13.09 12.63 -15.57
CA ALA A 214 -12.16 13.60 -15.02
C ALA A 214 -11.08 12.92 -14.15
N THR A 215 -9.98 13.64 -13.92
CA THR A 215 -9.08 13.26 -12.84
C THR A 215 -9.63 13.80 -11.53
N PHE A 216 -10.01 12.91 -10.61
CA PHE A 216 -10.41 13.24 -9.26
C PHE A 216 -9.18 13.31 -8.35
N ILE A 217 -9.11 14.34 -7.52
CA ILE A 217 -8.09 14.50 -6.49
C ILE A 217 -8.80 14.76 -5.17
N GLU A 218 -8.71 13.81 -4.25
CA GLU A 218 -9.45 13.83 -2.99
C GLU A 218 -8.66 13.36 -1.79
N ASP A 219 -9.12 13.75 -0.60
CA ASP A 219 -8.58 13.30 0.70
C ASP A 219 -7.04 13.39 0.80
N SER A 220 -6.46 14.36 0.10
CA SER A 220 -5.01 14.49 -0.06
C SER A 220 -4.49 15.78 0.54
N SER A 221 -3.20 15.78 0.87
CA SER A 221 -2.52 16.93 1.46
C SER A 221 -1.41 17.47 0.56
N PHE A 222 -1.32 18.79 0.46
CA PHE A 222 -0.31 19.47 -0.34
C PHE A 222 0.39 20.53 0.49
N SER A 223 1.73 20.52 0.43
CA SER A 223 2.56 21.52 1.07
C SER A 223 3.80 21.85 0.26
N GLY A 224 4.15 23.13 0.13
CA GLY A 224 5.36 23.56 -0.59
C GLY A 224 5.32 23.31 -2.10
N CYS A 225 4.16 23.02 -2.68
CA CYS A 225 4.04 22.83 -4.12
C CYS A 225 3.82 24.18 -4.81
N ARG A 226 4.40 24.39 -6.01
CA ARG A 226 4.10 25.60 -6.80
C ARG A 226 2.62 25.66 -7.15
N HIS A 227 2.10 24.59 -7.74
CA HIS A 227 0.67 24.30 -7.81
C HIS A 227 0.39 23.01 -7.04
N ALA A 228 -0.65 22.98 -6.22
CA ALA A 228 -1.23 21.72 -5.74
C ALA A 228 -1.81 20.94 -6.92
N VAL A 229 -2.58 21.63 -7.78
CA VAL A 229 -3.12 21.07 -9.03
C VAL A 229 -3.10 22.11 -10.14
N ALA A 230 -2.80 21.67 -11.37
CA ALA A 230 -2.95 22.48 -12.57
C ALA A 230 -3.42 21.63 -13.76
N ALA A 231 -4.13 22.25 -14.69
CA ALA A 231 -4.55 21.60 -15.93
C ALA A 231 -4.27 22.41 -17.19
N ASN A 232 -4.21 21.71 -18.33
CA ASN A 232 -4.06 22.25 -19.68
C ASN A 232 -4.54 21.18 -20.71
N GLN A 233 -4.50 21.46 -22.03
CA GLN A 233 -4.67 20.48 -23.11
C GLN A 233 -6.03 19.75 -23.10
N GLY A 234 -7.12 20.42 -22.76
CA GLY A 234 -8.44 19.80 -22.60
C GLY A 234 -8.61 19.05 -21.29
N GLY A 235 -7.71 19.25 -20.33
CA GLY A 235 -7.77 18.61 -19.02
C GLY A 235 -9.06 18.95 -18.27
N ARG A 236 -9.54 17.95 -17.52
CA ARG A 236 -10.73 18.01 -16.66
C ARG A 236 -10.36 17.48 -15.27
N TYR A 237 -10.60 18.25 -14.22
CA TYR A 237 -10.36 17.77 -12.87
C TYR A 237 -11.42 18.17 -11.85
N VAL A 238 -11.59 17.28 -10.88
CA VAL A 238 -12.34 17.53 -9.65
C VAL A 238 -11.36 17.54 -8.50
N PHE A 239 -11.31 18.63 -7.73
CA PHE A 239 -10.39 18.81 -6.62
C PHE A 239 -11.20 19.05 -5.35
N ARG A 240 -11.29 18.05 -4.46
CA ARG A 240 -12.22 18.06 -3.33
C ARG A 240 -11.68 17.48 -2.03
N TYR A 241 -12.15 17.98 -0.89
CA TYR A 241 -11.76 17.48 0.44
C TYR A 241 -10.23 17.47 0.71
N ASN A 242 -9.48 18.32 0.02
CA ASN A 242 -8.03 18.41 0.19
C ASN A 242 -7.63 19.47 1.21
N TYR A 243 -6.43 19.29 1.78
CA TYR A 243 -5.80 20.25 2.68
C TYR A 243 -4.50 20.82 2.08
N LEU A 244 -4.45 22.14 1.90
CA LEU A 244 -3.33 22.84 1.26
C LEU A 244 -2.74 23.86 2.24
N THR A 245 -1.42 23.85 2.37
CA THR A 245 -0.70 24.78 3.23
C THR A 245 0.67 25.12 2.65
N ASN A 246 1.09 26.38 2.69
CA ASN A 246 2.40 26.81 2.16
C ASN A 246 2.57 26.44 0.68
N ASN A 247 1.52 26.61 -0.12
CA ASN A 247 1.54 26.39 -1.57
C ASN A 247 1.60 27.72 -2.33
N GLY A 248 2.04 27.64 -3.58
CA GLY A 248 2.35 28.79 -4.42
C GLY A 248 3.85 29.05 -4.50
N SER A 249 4.27 29.97 -5.38
CA SER A 249 5.67 30.39 -5.48
C SER A 249 5.86 31.88 -5.15
N PRO A 250 7.07 32.30 -4.73
CA PRO A 250 7.39 33.72 -4.51
C PRO A 250 7.18 34.63 -5.72
N ASP A 251 6.95 34.07 -6.91
CA ASP A 251 6.67 34.82 -8.14
C ASP A 251 5.18 35.24 -8.25
N GLY A 252 4.38 35.09 -7.19
CA GLY A 252 2.95 35.44 -7.19
C GLY A 252 2.06 34.37 -7.82
N ILE A 253 2.47 33.10 -7.75
CA ILE A 253 1.78 31.96 -8.36
C ILE A 253 0.90 31.24 -7.33
N GLN A 254 -0.30 30.86 -7.76
CA GLN A 254 -1.40 30.26 -7.02
C GLN A 254 -1.28 28.76 -6.76
N ALA A 255 -2.04 28.29 -5.76
CA ALA A 255 -2.08 26.87 -5.42
C ALA A 255 -2.92 26.03 -6.41
N ILE A 256 -4.02 26.55 -6.93
CA ILE A 256 -4.95 25.82 -7.82
C ILE A 256 -5.05 26.56 -9.15
N ASP A 257 -4.70 25.90 -10.26
CA ASP A 257 -4.69 26.52 -11.59
C ASP A 257 -5.55 25.80 -12.64
N ALA A 258 -6.07 26.59 -13.56
CA ALA A 258 -6.54 26.16 -14.87
C ALA A 258 -5.85 27.01 -15.94
N HIS A 259 -4.85 26.44 -16.62
CA HIS A 259 -4.18 27.15 -17.71
C HIS A 259 -5.19 27.36 -18.85
N GLY A 260 -5.10 28.51 -19.51
CA GLY A 260 -5.74 28.74 -20.81
C GLY A 260 -4.90 28.18 -21.95
N HIS A 261 -5.27 28.51 -23.19
CA HIS A 261 -4.52 28.10 -24.37
C HIS A 261 -3.23 28.94 -24.51
N GLU A 262 -2.11 28.38 -24.06
CA GLU A 262 -0.83 29.10 -24.00
C GLU A 262 -0.08 29.05 -25.34
N HIS A 263 -0.37 30.00 -26.25
CA HIS A 263 0.47 30.27 -27.44
C HIS A 263 1.57 31.32 -27.15
N PRO A 264 2.77 31.24 -27.78
CA PRO A 264 3.28 30.24 -28.73
C PRO A 264 4.19 29.17 -28.08
N ALA A 265 4.16 29.01 -26.75
CA ALA A 265 5.18 28.26 -26.01
C ALA A 265 5.00 26.73 -26.04
N LEU A 266 3.81 26.22 -26.35
CA LEU A 266 3.51 24.78 -26.35
C LEU A 266 2.70 24.39 -27.59
N PRO A 267 2.88 23.17 -28.14
CA PRO A 267 2.10 22.64 -29.27
C PRO A 267 0.69 22.20 -28.84
N THR A 268 0.02 23.00 -28.00
CA THR A 268 -1.35 22.75 -27.55
C THR A 268 -2.34 23.35 -28.53
N THR A 269 -3.52 22.76 -28.65
CA THR A 269 -4.65 23.29 -29.44
C THR A 269 -5.73 23.94 -28.56
N CYS A 270 -5.69 23.67 -27.25
CA CYS A 270 -6.61 24.21 -26.25
C CYS A 270 -5.96 24.20 -24.86
N GLY A 271 -6.46 25.05 -23.96
CA GLY A 271 -6.17 25.01 -22.53
C GLY A 271 -7.09 24.07 -21.77
N THR A 272 -7.31 24.34 -20.49
CA THR A 272 -8.20 23.54 -19.62
C THR A 272 -9.63 23.52 -20.17
N GLU A 273 -10.31 22.37 -20.10
CA GLU A 273 -11.72 22.29 -20.48
C GLU A 273 -12.61 22.78 -19.34
N TRP A 274 -12.51 22.15 -18.18
CA TRP A 274 -13.17 22.61 -16.96
C TRP A 274 -12.50 22.12 -15.68
N ILE A 275 -12.78 22.84 -14.59
CA ILE A 275 -12.40 22.46 -13.22
C ILE A 275 -13.63 22.44 -12.30
N ASP A 276 -13.63 21.58 -11.29
CA ASP A 276 -14.63 21.55 -10.22
C ASP A 276 -13.93 21.46 -8.85
N VAL A 277 -13.90 22.57 -8.12
CA VAL A 277 -13.07 22.76 -6.92
C VAL A 277 -13.96 23.01 -5.72
N TYR A 278 -14.03 22.06 -4.77
CA TYR A 278 -14.93 22.21 -3.62
C TYR A 278 -14.53 21.53 -2.33
N GLU A 279 -15.07 22.01 -1.19
CA GLU A 279 -14.83 21.41 0.14
C GLU A 279 -13.35 21.33 0.54
N ASN A 280 -12.48 22.16 -0.06
CA ASN A 280 -11.07 22.19 0.29
C ASN A 280 -10.80 23.21 1.40
N THR A 281 -9.73 22.97 2.17
CA THR A 281 -9.12 23.98 3.04
C THR A 281 -7.80 24.44 2.42
N VAL A 282 -7.71 25.72 2.08
CA VAL A 282 -6.54 26.32 1.43
C VAL A 282 -6.10 27.54 2.23
N GLN A 283 -4.91 27.45 2.83
CA GLN A 283 -4.45 28.45 3.79
C GLN A 283 -2.94 28.63 3.76
N GLN A 284 -2.46 29.67 4.44
CA GLN A 284 -1.04 29.93 4.64
C GLN A 284 -0.23 29.86 3.34
N PRO A 285 -0.51 30.67 2.30
CA PRO A 285 0.24 30.63 1.05
C PRO A 285 1.75 30.77 1.30
N SER A 286 2.55 30.21 0.38
CA SER A 286 3.99 30.43 0.36
C SER A 286 4.30 31.93 0.40
N PRO A 287 5.42 32.36 1.01
CA PRO A 287 5.80 33.77 1.00
C PRO A 287 5.81 34.36 -0.42
N GLY A 288 5.01 35.41 -0.65
CA GLY A 288 4.84 36.06 -1.96
C GLY A 288 3.75 35.47 -2.87
N ALA A 289 3.06 34.41 -2.44
CA ALA A 289 1.98 33.75 -3.17
C ALA A 289 0.57 34.08 -2.62
N ASP A 290 0.43 35.15 -1.83
CA ASP A 290 -0.82 35.51 -1.14
C ASP A 290 -1.84 36.22 -2.04
N MET A 291 -1.53 36.46 -3.32
CA MET A 291 -2.39 37.25 -4.20
C MET A 291 -3.72 36.56 -4.51
N PHE A 292 -3.73 35.28 -4.90
CA PHE A 292 -4.97 34.52 -5.11
C PHE A 292 -4.81 33.01 -4.87
N ALA A 293 -5.87 32.36 -4.37
CA ALA A 293 -5.88 30.92 -4.11
C ALA A 293 -6.13 30.08 -5.37
N VAL A 294 -7.11 30.48 -6.18
CA VAL A 294 -7.50 29.84 -7.44
C VAL A 294 -7.29 30.81 -8.60
N LEU A 295 -6.67 30.36 -9.69
CA LEU A 295 -6.57 31.09 -10.95
C LEU A 295 -7.20 30.28 -12.07
N ILE A 296 -8.07 30.91 -12.85
CA ILE A 296 -8.65 30.33 -14.06
C ILE A 296 -8.31 31.23 -15.23
N ARG A 297 -7.57 30.70 -16.21
CA ARG A 297 -7.06 31.45 -17.37
C ARG A 297 -7.67 31.06 -18.71
N GLY A 298 -8.50 30.04 -18.70
CA GLY A 298 -9.29 29.56 -19.83
C GLY A 298 -10.16 28.39 -19.41
N GLY A 299 -11.22 28.14 -20.17
CA GLY A 299 -12.16 27.06 -19.89
C GLY A 299 -13.22 27.43 -18.85
N LYS A 300 -14.02 26.45 -18.46
CA LYS A 300 -15.16 26.63 -17.54
C LYS A 300 -14.73 26.26 -16.11
N GLY A 301 -15.52 26.64 -15.10
CA GLY A 301 -15.18 26.25 -13.73
C GLY A 301 -16.34 26.24 -12.76
N LEU A 302 -16.22 25.40 -11.73
CA LEU A 302 -16.99 25.47 -10.50
C LEU A 302 -16.02 25.64 -9.34
N VAL A 303 -16.24 26.61 -8.47
CA VAL A 303 -15.44 26.81 -7.25
C VAL A 303 -16.38 27.06 -6.09
N TRP A 304 -16.55 26.10 -5.19
CA TRP A 304 -17.61 26.22 -4.19
C TRP A 304 -17.33 25.56 -2.83
N ASN A 305 -17.91 26.13 -1.77
CA ASN A 305 -17.75 25.67 -0.39
C ASN A 305 -16.30 25.42 0.06
N ASN A 306 -15.34 26.18 -0.49
CA ASN A 306 -13.94 26.12 -0.05
C ASN A 306 -13.68 27.11 1.09
N ARG A 307 -12.73 26.75 1.96
CA ARG A 307 -12.25 27.58 3.06
C ARG A 307 -10.89 28.19 2.69
N PHE A 308 -10.90 29.42 2.19
CA PHE A 308 -9.69 30.19 1.89
C PHE A 308 -9.28 31.04 3.09
N ARG A 309 -7.97 31.08 3.39
CA ARG A 309 -7.39 31.94 4.43
C ARG A 309 -6.08 32.55 3.96
N ASP A 310 -5.78 33.75 4.45
CA ASP A 310 -4.50 34.43 4.24
C ASP A 310 -4.21 34.84 2.78
N TYR A 311 -5.24 34.84 1.91
CA TYR A 311 -5.18 35.33 0.53
C TYR A 311 -5.85 36.69 0.39
N GLN A 312 -5.37 37.51 -0.55
CA GLN A 312 -6.00 38.77 -0.94
C GLN A 312 -7.23 38.53 -1.82
N ILE A 313 -7.19 37.52 -2.70
CA ILE A 313 -8.27 37.15 -3.61
C ILE A 313 -8.57 35.64 -3.50
N GLY A 314 -9.84 35.25 -3.49
CA GLY A 314 -10.22 33.83 -3.48
C GLY A 314 -10.02 33.20 -4.86
N VAL A 315 -10.74 33.74 -5.84
CA VAL A 315 -10.77 33.29 -7.22
C VAL A 315 -10.42 34.44 -8.16
N MET A 316 -9.32 34.28 -8.90
CA MET A 316 -8.94 35.18 -9.98
C MET A 316 -9.35 34.58 -11.32
N LEU A 317 -10.10 35.34 -12.11
CA LEU A 317 -10.46 35.02 -13.49
C LEU A 317 -9.61 35.88 -14.41
N TRP A 318 -8.64 35.27 -15.08
CA TRP A 318 -7.67 36.01 -15.87
C TRP A 318 -7.66 35.59 -17.33
N GLU A 319 -8.35 36.34 -18.17
CA GLU A 319 -8.39 36.10 -19.62
C GLU A 319 -7.18 36.75 -20.30
N ASN A 320 -6.02 36.10 -20.17
CA ASN A 320 -4.76 36.49 -20.81
C ASN A 320 -4.32 35.55 -21.93
N THR A 321 -5.19 34.63 -22.33
CA THR A 321 -5.00 33.74 -23.49
C THR A 321 -6.08 34.01 -24.53
N ASP A 322 -5.97 33.38 -25.71
CA ASP A 322 -7.01 33.43 -26.75
C ASP A 322 -8.22 32.53 -26.43
N GLN A 323 -8.11 31.67 -25.42
CA GLN A 323 -9.23 30.89 -24.90
C GLN A 323 -10.05 31.70 -23.90
N GLN A 324 -11.36 31.72 -24.10
CA GLN A 324 -12.30 32.38 -23.19
C GLN A 324 -12.23 31.78 -21.77
N THR A 325 -12.30 32.65 -20.76
CA THR A 325 -12.49 32.26 -19.36
C THR A 325 -13.98 32.27 -19.01
N GLY A 326 -14.53 31.09 -18.75
CA GLY A 326 -15.89 30.89 -18.26
C GLY A 326 -16.84 30.15 -19.22
N PRO A 327 -18.08 29.87 -18.78
CA PRO A 327 -18.66 30.34 -17.52
C PRO A 327 -18.02 29.71 -16.28
N VAL A 328 -17.79 30.52 -15.25
CA VAL A 328 -17.33 30.08 -13.93
C VAL A 328 -18.42 30.30 -12.89
N TYR A 329 -18.79 29.28 -12.12
CA TYR A 329 -19.76 29.39 -11.04
C TYR A 329 -19.06 29.35 -9.69
N ILE A 330 -19.33 30.33 -8.83
CA ILE A 330 -18.60 30.54 -7.58
C ILE A 330 -19.62 30.73 -6.44
N TRP A 331 -19.70 29.82 -5.47
CA TRP A 331 -20.68 29.98 -4.39
C TRP A 331 -20.21 29.36 -3.06
N GLN A 332 -20.72 29.86 -1.94
CA GLN A 332 -20.48 29.31 -0.60
C GLN A 332 -19.01 29.22 -0.13
N ASN A 333 -18.05 29.75 -0.88
CA ASN A 333 -16.67 29.86 -0.40
C ASN A 333 -16.56 30.91 0.71
N THR A 334 -15.57 30.74 1.60
CA THR A 334 -15.23 31.73 2.63
C THR A 334 -13.82 32.26 2.44
N LEU A 335 -13.65 33.59 2.51
CA LEU A 335 -12.35 34.26 2.56
C LEU A 335 -12.44 35.46 3.52
N PRO A 336 -11.99 35.33 4.77
CA PRO A 336 -12.01 36.46 5.71
C PRO A 336 -11.03 37.56 5.27
N GLY A 337 -11.53 38.78 5.09
CA GLY A 337 -10.71 39.98 4.84
C GLY A 337 -10.20 40.17 3.40
N GLY A 338 -10.42 39.21 2.51
CA GLY A 338 -10.07 39.29 1.09
C GLY A 338 -11.27 39.51 0.16
N THR A 339 -10.99 39.61 -1.14
CA THR A 339 -12.00 39.70 -2.20
C THR A 339 -12.29 38.30 -2.75
N MET A 340 -13.54 37.84 -2.72
CA MET A 340 -13.84 36.46 -3.15
C MET A 340 -13.56 36.23 -4.65
N VAL A 341 -13.97 37.17 -5.52
CA VAL A 341 -13.80 37.04 -6.97
C VAL A 341 -13.22 38.33 -7.54
N ALA A 342 -12.19 38.21 -8.38
CA ALA A 342 -11.63 39.30 -9.15
C ALA A 342 -11.41 38.88 -10.60
N THR A 343 -11.39 39.86 -11.51
CA THR A 343 -11.18 39.64 -12.94
C THR A 343 -10.00 40.46 -13.44
N ASN A 344 -9.23 39.92 -14.39
CA ASN A 344 -8.16 40.63 -15.07
C ASN A 344 -8.11 40.24 -16.56
N GLY A 345 -7.95 41.21 -17.46
CA GLY A 345 -7.96 40.95 -18.91
C GLY A 345 -9.31 40.45 -19.46
N GLY A 346 -9.51 40.64 -20.78
CA GLY A 346 -10.67 40.12 -21.52
C GLY A 346 -12.05 40.45 -20.92
N THR A 347 -13.00 39.54 -21.14
CA THR A 347 -14.35 39.61 -20.54
C THR A 347 -14.79 38.26 -19.98
N PRO A 348 -14.18 37.78 -18.87
CA PRO A 348 -14.56 36.53 -18.25
C PRO A 348 -16.04 36.50 -17.89
N THR A 349 -16.68 35.34 -18.03
CA THR A 349 -18.07 35.14 -17.64
C THR A 349 -18.16 34.34 -16.33
N TYR A 350 -18.87 34.86 -15.33
CA TYR A 350 -19.04 34.16 -14.06
C TYR A 350 -20.38 34.45 -13.39
N TYR A 351 -20.75 33.58 -12.45
CA TYR A 351 -21.99 33.63 -11.69
C TYR A 351 -21.73 33.28 -10.22
N GLU A 352 -22.28 34.07 -9.30
CA GLU A 352 -22.12 33.84 -7.86
C GLU A 352 -23.22 32.95 -7.26
N HIS A 353 -23.65 31.94 -8.00
CA HIS A 353 -24.66 30.96 -7.59
C HIS A 353 -24.37 29.59 -8.20
N ARG A 354 -24.97 28.54 -7.64
CA ARG A 354 -24.92 27.19 -8.20
C ARG A 354 -25.57 27.15 -9.60
N PRO A 355 -25.00 26.44 -10.60
CA PRO A 355 -25.66 26.22 -11.88
C PRO A 355 -26.88 25.30 -11.74
N SER A 356 -27.91 25.55 -12.55
CA SER A 356 -29.11 24.70 -12.58
C SER A 356 -28.75 23.30 -13.10
N GLY A 357 -29.21 22.25 -12.40
CA GLY A 357 -29.02 20.86 -12.83
C GLY A 357 -27.66 20.24 -12.51
N TYR A 358 -26.70 21.01 -11.98
CA TYR A 358 -25.44 20.44 -11.50
C TYR A 358 -25.65 19.64 -10.21
N SER A 359 -25.17 18.40 -10.18
CA SER A 359 -24.98 17.58 -8.98
C SER A 359 -23.52 17.19 -8.91
N PRO A 360 -22.85 17.34 -7.75
CA PRO A 360 -21.51 16.80 -7.57
C PRO A 360 -21.49 15.30 -7.83
N TYR A 361 -20.39 14.81 -8.40
CA TYR A 361 -20.11 13.37 -8.51
C TYR A 361 -20.11 12.72 -7.12
N PRO A 362 -20.50 11.44 -6.97
CA PRO A 362 -20.43 10.72 -5.69
C PRO A 362 -19.09 10.91 -4.97
N TYR A 363 -19.15 11.12 -3.66
CA TYR A 363 -17.98 11.24 -2.78
C TYR A 363 -18.10 10.27 -1.59
N PRO A 364 -17.01 9.56 -1.25
CA PRO A 364 -15.77 9.43 -2.04
C PRO A 364 -16.00 8.86 -3.44
N HIS A 365 -15.00 8.95 -4.32
CA HIS A 365 -15.12 8.45 -5.68
C HIS A 365 -15.45 6.95 -5.63
N PRO A 366 -16.33 6.39 -6.49
CA PRO A 366 -16.70 4.97 -6.42
C PRO A 366 -15.49 4.01 -6.48
N ILE A 367 -14.41 4.39 -7.18
CA ILE A 367 -13.13 3.63 -7.17
C ILE A 367 -12.48 3.52 -5.77
N VAL A 368 -12.83 4.39 -4.82
CA VAL A 368 -12.21 4.50 -3.49
C VAL A 368 -12.98 3.77 -2.40
N THR A 369 -14.32 3.75 -2.45
CA THR A 369 -15.18 3.40 -1.29
C THR A 369 -15.94 2.10 -1.37
N ASP A 370 -15.91 1.49 -2.53
CA ASP A 370 -16.80 0.41 -2.89
C ASP A 370 -16.42 -0.93 -2.22
N MET A 371 -15.13 -1.06 -1.84
CA MET A 371 -14.58 -2.16 -1.06
C MET A 371 -13.26 -1.73 -0.40
N ILE A 372 -13.02 -2.16 0.85
CA ILE A 372 -11.75 -1.94 1.57
C ILE A 372 -11.29 -3.30 2.08
N ALA A 373 -10.14 -3.77 1.57
CA ALA A 373 -9.44 -4.93 2.11
C ALA A 373 -8.72 -4.56 3.40
N SER A 374 -8.76 -5.47 4.39
CA SER A 374 -8.05 -5.31 5.66
C SER A 374 -7.33 -6.62 6.01
N ALA A 375 -6.05 -6.72 5.64
CA ALA A 375 -5.15 -7.82 6.00
C ALA A 375 -4.84 -7.87 7.51
N GLY A 376 -5.13 -6.76 8.21
CA GLY A 376 -4.81 -6.57 9.62
C GLY A 376 -3.43 -5.91 9.80
N PRO A 377 -3.00 -5.74 11.06
CA PRO A 377 -1.70 -5.11 11.34
C PRO A 377 -0.55 -6.02 10.93
N ASP A 378 0.63 -5.43 10.74
CA ASP A 378 1.87 -6.20 10.63
C ASP A 378 2.05 -7.11 11.86
N GLN A 379 2.52 -8.33 11.62
CA GLN A 379 2.63 -9.35 12.64
C GLN A 379 4.09 -9.72 12.86
N ARG A 380 4.52 -9.74 14.12
CA ARG A 380 5.80 -10.33 14.51
C ARG A 380 5.57 -11.67 15.18
N GLY A 381 5.82 -12.76 14.46
CA GLY A 381 5.72 -14.12 14.95
C GLY A 381 7.00 -14.58 15.65
N VAL A 382 6.89 -15.60 16.50
CA VAL A 382 8.03 -16.27 17.13
C VAL A 382 7.98 -17.76 16.79
N THR A 383 9.11 -18.31 16.35
CA THR A 383 9.21 -19.76 16.11
C THR A 383 9.23 -20.53 17.42
N ASN A 384 8.61 -21.71 17.46
CA ASN A 384 8.76 -22.64 18.59
C ASN A 384 10.18 -23.26 18.58
N PRO A 385 10.85 -23.50 19.72
CA PRO A 385 12.15 -24.20 19.75
C PRO A 385 12.19 -25.55 19.01
N GLU A 386 11.05 -26.22 18.85
CA GLU A 386 10.90 -27.49 18.13
C GLU A 386 10.58 -27.34 16.62
N LYS A 387 10.35 -26.11 16.14
CA LYS A 387 9.91 -25.81 14.75
C LYS A 387 10.65 -24.59 14.18
N ASP A 388 11.03 -24.63 12.91
CA ASP A 388 11.63 -23.45 12.23
C ASP A 388 10.59 -22.48 11.62
N TYR A 389 9.34 -22.52 12.07
CA TYR A 389 8.25 -21.64 11.61
C TYR A 389 7.36 -21.16 12.76
N ALA A 390 6.63 -20.07 12.52
CA ALA A 390 5.58 -19.54 13.39
C ALA A 390 4.18 -19.79 12.78
N ASP A 391 3.20 -20.06 13.64
CA ASP A 391 1.79 -20.09 13.26
C ASP A 391 1.24 -18.65 13.34
N ILE A 392 0.78 -18.14 12.19
CA ILE A 392 0.28 -16.77 12.03
C ILE A 392 -1.22 -16.84 11.79
N PHE A 393 -2.00 -16.12 12.59
CA PHE A 393 -3.44 -16.03 12.40
C PHE A 393 -3.77 -14.86 11.46
N VAL A 394 -4.46 -15.14 10.37
CA VAL A 394 -4.90 -14.14 9.38
C VAL A 394 -6.41 -13.96 9.49
N ASP A 395 -6.87 -12.71 9.35
CA ASP A 395 -8.27 -12.36 9.61
C ASP A 395 -8.69 -11.13 8.80
N ALA A 396 -9.46 -11.37 7.75
CA ALA A 396 -9.98 -10.36 6.85
C ALA A 396 -11.35 -9.81 7.33
N SER A 397 -11.86 -10.21 8.49
CA SER A 397 -13.23 -9.86 8.93
C SER A 397 -13.47 -8.38 9.19
N ASN A 398 -12.41 -7.56 9.28
CA ASN A 398 -12.51 -6.11 9.33
C ASN A 398 -12.65 -5.45 7.94
N SER A 399 -12.59 -6.23 6.86
CA SER A 399 -12.81 -5.74 5.50
C SER A 399 -14.26 -5.32 5.31
N THR A 400 -14.48 -4.32 4.45
CA THR A 400 -15.81 -3.73 4.23
C THR A 400 -16.14 -3.64 2.75
N VAL A 401 -17.43 -3.64 2.43
CA VAL A 401 -17.97 -3.48 1.07
C VAL A 401 -19.22 -2.63 1.14
N GLU A 402 -19.49 -1.83 0.10
CA GLU A 402 -20.66 -0.95 0.06
C GLU A 402 -21.99 -1.73 0.16
N GLU A 403 -23.03 -1.10 0.72
CA GLU A 403 -24.39 -1.67 0.74
C GLU A 403 -24.88 -1.98 -0.68
N GLY A 404 -25.38 -3.20 -0.87
CA GLY A 404 -25.84 -3.68 -2.18
C GLY A 404 -24.82 -4.57 -2.91
N HIS A 405 -23.57 -4.60 -2.42
CA HIS A 405 -22.51 -5.48 -2.90
C HIS A 405 -22.11 -6.52 -1.85
N SER A 406 -21.40 -7.55 -2.31
CA SER A 406 -20.87 -8.63 -1.48
C SER A 406 -19.44 -9.01 -1.86
N ILE A 407 -18.63 -9.35 -0.86
CA ILE A 407 -17.34 -10.02 -1.07
C ILE A 407 -17.65 -11.47 -1.43
N ILE A 408 -17.25 -11.88 -2.63
CA ILE A 408 -17.51 -13.23 -3.17
C ILE A 408 -16.29 -14.14 -3.14
N ALA A 409 -15.08 -13.57 -3.02
CA ALA A 409 -13.85 -14.33 -2.85
C ALA A 409 -12.86 -13.63 -1.93
N THR A 410 -12.04 -14.43 -1.27
CA THR A 410 -10.93 -13.99 -0.42
C THR A 410 -9.73 -14.85 -0.77
N THR A 411 -8.57 -14.25 -0.99
CA THR A 411 -7.32 -14.98 -1.23
C THR A 411 -6.21 -14.35 -0.40
N TRP A 412 -5.51 -15.17 0.38
CA TRP A 412 -4.29 -14.79 1.07
C TRP A 412 -3.08 -15.30 0.29
N TYR A 413 -2.13 -14.41 0.03
CA TYR A 413 -0.84 -14.75 -0.54
C TYR A 413 0.24 -14.56 0.50
N LEU A 414 1.13 -15.55 0.61
CA LEU A 414 2.37 -15.42 1.36
C LEU A 414 3.52 -15.54 0.36
N ASP A 415 4.32 -14.49 0.29
CA ASP A 415 5.46 -14.39 -0.61
C ASP A 415 5.13 -14.67 -2.09
N GLY A 416 3.97 -14.17 -2.55
CA GLY A 416 3.49 -14.34 -3.92
C GLY A 416 2.73 -15.64 -4.19
N PHE A 417 2.67 -16.57 -3.23
CA PHE A 417 1.93 -17.82 -3.38
C PHE A 417 0.58 -17.74 -2.67
N ALA A 418 -0.51 -18.08 -3.36
CA ALA A 418 -1.82 -18.24 -2.74
C ALA A 418 -1.79 -19.40 -1.73
N ILE A 419 -2.13 -19.12 -0.47
CA ILE A 419 -2.01 -20.07 0.66
C ILE A 419 -3.33 -20.37 1.37
N SER A 420 -4.33 -19.50 1.25
CA SER A 420 -5.66 -19.66 1.86
C SER A 420 -6.72 -18.90 1.07
N PHE A 421 -7.95 -19.41 1.10
CA PHE A 421 -9.13 -18.78 0.47
C PHE A 421 -10.22 -18.41 1.48
N CYS A 422 -9.92 -18.48 2.79
CA CYS A 422 -10.88 -18.16 3.84
C CYS A 422 -10.69 -16.74 4.36
N MET A 423 -11.76 -16.18 4.93
CA MET A 423 -11.69 -14.91 5.65
C MET A 423 -10.75 -15.01 6.86
N ARG A 424 -10.75 -16.16 7.55
CA ARG A 424 -9.86 -16.45 8.70
C ARG A 424 -9.17 -17.79 8.54
N ASP A 425 -7.87 -17.80 8.80
CA ASP A 425 -7.05 -19.02 8.75
C ASP A 425 -5.81 -18.92 9.67
N ILE A 426 -5.11 -20.05 9.83
CA ILE A 426 -3.80 -20.13 10.47
C ILE A 426 -2.79 -20.60 9.42
N ILE A 427 -1.85 -19.72 9.10
CA ILE A 427 -0.83 -19.93 8.09
C ILE A 427 0.51 -20.18 8.78
N SER A 428 1.47 -20.78 8.08
CA SER A 428 2.81 -21.00 8.60
C SER A 428 3.82 -20.16 7.84
N ALA A 429 4.62 -19.36 8.55
CA ALA A 429 5.71 -18.57 7.99
C ALA A 429 7.04 -19.02 8.60
N GLY A 430 8.04 -19.23 7.74
CA GLY A 430 9.41 -19.58 8.16
C GLY A 430 10.09 -18.40 8.86
N ARG A 431 11.36 -18.53 9.23
CA ARG A 431 12.13 -17.40 9.77
C ARG A 431 12.42 -16.37 8.68
N GLY A 432 12.27 -15.10 9.01
CA GLY A 432 12.52 -13.98 8.09
C GLY A 432 11.35 -13.02 7.99
N THR A 433 11.46 -12.09 7.06
CA THR A 433 10.40 -11.16 6.69
C THR A 433 9.63 -11.73 5.51
N HIS A 434 8.31 -11.71 5.61
CA HIS A 434 7.38 -12.23 4.62
C HIS A 434 6.33 -11.18 4.27
N TYR A 435 5.81 -11.25 3.04
CA TYR A 435 4.78 -10.35 2.54
C TYR A 435 3.45 -11.08 2.47
N LEU A 436 2.49 -10.62 3.28
CA LEU A 436 1.13 -11.16 3.33
C LEU A 436 0.20 -10.22 2.57
N LEU A 437 -0.22 -10.62 1.37
CA LEU A 437 -1.19 -9.88 0.58
C LEU A 437 -2.57 -10.51 0.78
N LEU A 438 -3.55 -9.69 1.18
CA LEU A 438 -4.97 -10.01 1.10
C LEU A 438 -5.50 -9.51 -0.23
N GLU A 439 -6.18 -10.38 -0.97
CA GLU A 439 -7.03 -10.03 -2.11
C GLU A 439 -8.49 -10.31 -1.76
N LEU A 440 -9.36 -9.37 -2.07
CA LEU A 440 -10.80 -9.55 -2.04
C LEU A 440 -11.38 -9.31 -3.44
N GLU A 441 -12.37 -10.12 -3.82
CA GLU A 441 -13.15 -9.91 -5.04
C GLU A 441 -14.62 -9.63 -4.68
N ARG A 442 -15.18 -8.59 -5.29
CA ARG A 442 -16.58 -8.18 -5.18
C ARG A 442 -17.43 -8.85 -6.25
N ASP A 443 -18.73 -8.93 -6.03
CA ASP A 443 -19.71 -9.53 -6.96
C ASP A 443 -19.79 -8.93 -8.38
N ASP A 444 -19.18 -7.78 -8.62
CA ASP A 444 -19.03 -7.15 -9.93
C ASP A 444 -17.64 -7.32 -10.55
N GLY A 445 -16.74 -8.07 -9.91
CA GLY A 445 -15.38 -8.34 -10.35
C GLY A 445 -14.34 -7.31 -9.91
N LEU A 446 -14.72 -6.28 -9.15
CA LEU A 446 -13.76 -5.34 -8.55
C LEU A 446 -12.86 -6.10 -7.58
N ARG A 447 -11.54 -5.86 -7.66
CA ARG A 447 -10.54 -6.43 -6.76
C ARG A 447 -9.87 -5.36 -5.90
N GLU A 448 -9.75 -5.64 -4.62
CA GLU A 448 -9.06 -4.79 -3.64
C GLU A 448 -8.00 -5.58 -2.89
N TYR A 449 -6.96 -4.86 -2.49
CA TYR A 449 -5.75 -5.44 -1.92
C TYR A 449 -5.34 -4.71 -0.64
N ASP A 450 -4.83 -5.46 0.32
CA ASP A 450 -4.13 -4.91 1.48
C ASP A 450 -2.89 -5.74 1.78
N LEU A 451 -1.80 -5.06 2.16
CA LEU A 451 -0.49 -5.67 2.37
C LEU A 451 -0.07 -5.51 3.83
N ALA A 452 0.13 -6.65 4.50
CA ALA A 452 0.73 -6.72 5.82
C ALA A 452 2.12 -7.38 5.74
N VAL A 453 3.02 -6.98 6.65
CA VAL A 453 4.34 -7.59 6.78
C VAL A 453 4.33 -8.57 7.95
N ILE A 454 4.91 -9.75 7.75
CA ILE A 454 5.13 -10.74 8.80
C ILE A 454 6.62 -10.87 9.07
N ASP A 455 7.06 -10.54 10.28
CA ASP A 455 8.43 -10.78 10.74
C ASP A 455 8.46 -11.98 11.69
N VAL A 456 9.09 -13.08 11.28
CA VAL A 456 9.25 -14.26 12.13
C VAL A 456 10.67 -14.32 12.69
N ILE A 457 10.76 -14.19 14.01
CA ILE A 457 12.02 -14.24 14.75
C ILE A 457 12.16 -15.55 15.53
N THR A 458 13.37 -15.84 16.03
CA THR A 458 13.60 -16.98 16.90
C THR A 458 13.07 -16.73 18.31
N SER A 459 12.69 -17.81 19.01
CA SER A 459 12.23 -17.81 20.41
C SER A 459 13.28 -17.36 21.43
N ASP A 460 14.49 -17.09 20.98
CA ASP A 460 15.66 -17.22 21.85
C ASP A 460 15.77 -16.06 22.84
N GLU A 461 15.20 -14.89 22.53
CA GLU A 461 15.22 -13.70 23.40
C GLU A 461 14.33 -12.53 22.90
N ILE A 462 13.29 -12.18 23.66
CA ILE A 462 12.60 -10.88 23.53
C ILE A 462 13.12 -9.95 24.62
N ILE A 463 13.75 -8.85 24.22
CA ILE A 463 14.23 -7.83 25.15
C ILE A 463 13.18 -6.73 25.26
N SER A 464 12.83 -6.35 26.49
CA SER A 464 11.94 -5.21 26.71
C SER A 464 12.52 -3.92 26.13
N SER A 465 11.67 -3.06 25.58
CA SER A 465 12.06 -1.77 25.01
C SER A 465 11.25 -0.63 25.64
N PRO A 466 11.71 0.64 25.60
CA PRO A 466 10.84 1.79 25.88
C PRO A 466 9.69 1.94 24.87
N THR A 467 9.74 1.20 23.75
CA THR A 467 8.64 0.99 22.80
C THR A 467 8.08 -0.44 22.94
N TRP A 468 6.84 -0.65 22.55
CA TRP A 468 6.22 -1.98 22.62
C TRP A 468 6.72 -2.90 21.50
N ASN A 469 7.31 -4.03 21.89
CA ASN A 469 7.73 -5.11 21.00
C ASN A 469 6.62 -6.16 20.94
N ASN A 470 5.61 -5.92 20.11
CA ASN A 470 4.41 -6.77 20.04
C ASN A 470 4.71 -8.07 19.29
N ILE A 471 4.60 -9.19 19.99
CA ILE A 471 4.68 -10.53 19.43
C ILE A 471 3.29 -11.12 19.33
N TRP A 472 2.98 -11.63 18.14
CA TRP A 472 1.68 -12.15 17.79
C TRP A 472 1.69 -13.68 17.86
N PHE A 473 0.55 -14.23 18.24
CA PHE A 473 0.30 -15.66 18.25
C PHE A 473 -1.16 -15.94 17.92
N VAL A 474 -1.47 -17.20 17.62
CA VAL A 474 -2.85 -17.63 17.38
C VAL A 474 -3.70 -17.30 18.62
N PRO A 475 -4.72 -16.43 18.50
CA PRO A 475 -5.41 -15.89 19.66
C PRO A 475 -6.06 -16.96 20.52
N VAL A 476 -6.04 -16.76 21.83
CA VAL A 476 -6.88 -17.50 22.78
C VAL A 476 -8.22 -16.78 22.90
N THR A 477 -9.31 -17.49 22.66
CA THR A 477 -10.67 -16.94 22.64
C THR A 477 -11.50 -17.36 23.85
N GLY A 478 -11.08 -18.40 24.57
CA GLY A 478 -11.77 -18.96 25.72
C GLY A 478 -10.89 -19.06 26.97
N LYS A 479 -10.76 -20.26 27.53
CA LYS A 479 -9.78 -20.50 28.60
C LYS A 479 -8.43 -20.88 28.01
N GLY A 480 -7.35 -20.35 28.58
CA GLY A 480 -6.00 -20.71 28.15
C GLY A 480 -4.91 -20.35 29.17
N SER A 481 -3.68 -20.69 28.81
CA SER A 481 -2.50 -20.42 29.62
C SER A 481 -1.34 -19.97 28.74
N VAL A 482 -0.64 -18.92 29.20
CA VAL A 482 0.63 -18.47 28.62
C VAL A 482 1.73 -18.72 29.64
N THR A 483 2.80 -19.37 29.21
CA THR A 483 4.02 -19.55 30.01
C THR A 483 5.22 -18.95 29.31
N PHE A 484 6.17 -18.42 30.08
CA PHE A 484 7.43 -17.90 29.58
C PHE A 484 8.43 -17.74 30.74
N THR A 485 9.71 -17.60 30.41
CA THR A 485 10.74 -17.22 31.37
C THR A 485 10.95 -15.71 31.33
N LEU A 486 11.19 -15.09 32.49
CA LEU A 486 11.44 -13.64 32.64
C LEU A 486 12.71 -13.42 33.47
N THR A 487 13.64 -12.61 32.95
CA THR A 487 14.90 -12.25 33.63
C THR A 487 15.06 -10.73 33.71
N PRO A 488 14.97 -10.12 34.91
CA PRO A 488 15.29 -8.70 35.10
C PRO A 488 16.80 -8.46 35.00
N SER A 489 17.24 -7.40 34.31
CA SER A 489 18.68 -7.12 34.14
C SER A 489 19.35 -6.54 35.39
N GLN A 490 18.57 -5.98 36.31
CA GLN A 490 19.04 -5.42 37.58
C GLN A 490 17.97 -5.48 38.67
N ASN A 491 18.34 -5.17 39.91
CA ASN A 491 17.37 -4.99 40.99
C ASN A 491 16.57 -3.70 40.77
N ASN A 492 15.33 -3.64 41.27
CA ASN A 492 14.50 -2.43 41.28
C ASN A 492 14.24 -1.82 39.89
N VAL A 493 14.17 -2.64 38.84
CA VAL A 493 13.68 -2.23 37.52
C VAL A 493 12.22 -1.73 37.54
N ASN A 494 11.82 -1.05 36.47
CA ASN A 494 10.43 -0.79 36.13
C ASN A 494 10.19 -1.33 34.73
N ALA A 495 9.94 -2.63 34.65
CA ALA A 495 9.79 -3.36 33.41
C ALA A 495 8.67 -4.40 33.52
N TYR A 496 7.93 -4.63 32.45
CA TYR A 496 6.83 -5.59 32.46
C TYR A 496 6.72 -6.40 31.16
N ALA A 497 6.16 -7.60 31.31
CA ALA A 497 5.56 -8.36 30.24
C ALA A 497 4.05 -8.09 30.27
N ALA A 498 3.42 -7.95 29.11
CA ALA A 498 1.99 -7.72 29.02
C ALA A 498 1.33 -8.54 27.92
N LEU A 499 0.08 -8.95 28.16
CA LEU A 499 -0.77 -9.63 27.19
C LEU A 499 -1.95 -8.73 26.81
N THR A 500 -2.34 -8.76 25.54
CA THR A 500 -3.51 -8.03 25.05
C THR A 500 -4.16 -8.71 23.84
N GLY A 501 -5.26 -8.12 23.35
CA GLY A 501 -6.01 -8.61 22.20
C GLY A 501 -5.29 -8.44 20.87
N ARG A 502 -6.04 -8.39 19.76
CA ARG A 502 -5.49 -8.23 18.39
C ARG A 502 -5.63 -6.81 17.88
N HIS A 503 -4.88 -5.88 18.48
CA HIS A 503 -4.82 -4.49 18.05
C HIS A 503 -3.43 -3.91 18.35
N LEU A 504 -3.06 -2.83 17.68
CA LEU A 504 -1.80 -2.15 17.99
C LEU A 504 -1.82 -1.61 19.42
N VAL A 505 -0.70 -1.75 20.14
CA VAL A 505 -0.47 -1.20 21.47
C VAL A 505 0.22 0.15 21.31
N ASN A 506 -0.50 1.23 21.63
CA ASN A 506 -0.02 2.62 21.52
C ASN A 506 0.08 3.32 22.89
N ALA A 507 -0.50 2.71 23.93
CA ALA A 507 -0.49 3.22 25.29
C ALA A 507 -0.39 2.07 26.31
N HIS A 508 -0.03 2.40 27.56
CA HIS A 508 0.00 1.42 28.64
C HIS A 508 -1.40 0.86 28.94
N GLU A 509 -2.42 1.68 28.71
CA GLU A 509 -3.85 1.42 28.89
C GLU A 509 -4.37 0.32 27.97
N ASP A 510 -3.71 0.09 26.83
CA ASP A 510 -4.08 -0.93 25.84
C ASP A 510 -3.71 -2.35 26.25
N ASN A 511 -3.07 -2.54 27.41
CA ASN A 511 -2.60 -3.83 27.89
C ASN A 511 -3.59 -4.43 28.89
N ALA A 512 -4.16 -5.60 28.57
CA ALA A 512 -5.18 -6.28 29.38
C ALA A 512 -4.61 -6.91 30.66
N ILE A 513 -3.48 -7.61 30.53
CA ILE A 513 -2.79 -8.29 31.63
C ILE A 513 -1.35 -7.81 31.67
N ILE A 514 -0.83 -7.52 32.87
CA ILE A 514 0.55 -7.07 33.04
C ILE A 514 1.19 -7.81 34.20
N VAL A 515 2.38 -8.36 33.98
CA VAL A 515 3.29 -8.87 35.02
C VAL A 515 4.53 -7.99 35.06
N ARG A 516 4.74 -7.28 36.17
CA ARG A 516 5.78 -6.26 36.29
C ARG A 516 6.79 -6.62 37.37
N ALA A 517 8.07 -6.47 37.03
CA ALA A 517 9.15 -6.33 37.99
C ALA A 517 9.24 -4.85 38.37
N ASN A 518 8.87 -4.52 39.62
CA ASN A 518 8.66 -3.13 40.04
C ASN A 518 9.85 -2.52 40.81
N THR A 519 9.84 -1.21 40.96
CA THR A 519 10.95 -0.44 41.56
C THR A 519 11.23 -0.74 43.03
N ASN A 520 10.37 -1.50 43.70
CA ASN A 520 10.57 -1.93 45.08
C ASN A 520 11.18 -3.33 45.18
N GLY A 521 11.53 -3.96 44.05
CA GLY A 521 12.24 -5.25 44.00
C GLY A 521 11.34 -6.48 44.12
N PHE A 522 10.04 -6.36 43.82
CA PHE A 522 9.11 -7.48 43.80
C PHE A 522 8.23 -7.50 42.55
N PHE A 523 7.60 -8.64 42.28
CA PHE A 523 6.62 -8.78 41.21
C PHE A 523 5.23 -8.27 41.65
N ASP A 524 4.57 -7.51 40.78
CA ASP A 524 3.15 -7.16 40.89
C ASP A 524 2.43 -7.26 39.54
N VAL A 525 1.11 -7.29 39.59
CA VAL A 525 0.24 -7.45 38.41
C VAL A 525 -0.94 -6.47 38.44
N ARG A 526 -1.68 -6.34 37.35
CA ARG A 526 -2.87 -5.46 37.28
C ARG A 526 -4.16 -6.14 37.76
N ASN A 527 -4.93 -5.52 38.64
CA ASN A 527 -6.33 -5.88 38.87
C ASN A 527 -7.19 -4.67 38.48
N GLY A 528 -7.78 -4.73 37.28
CA GLY A 528 -8.27 -3.51 36.64
C GLY A 528 -7.15 -2.47 36.53
N ASP A 529 -7.39 -1.26 37.04
CA ASP A 529 -6.44 -0.15 37.00
C ASP A 529 -5.46 -0.07 38.18
N THR A 530 -5.35 -1.09 39.03
CA THR A 530 -4.45 -1.06 40.19
C THR A 530 -3.37 -2.13 40.10
N TYR A 531 -2.12 -1.77 40.39
CA TYR A 531 -1.04 -2.75 40.59
C TYR A 531 -1.10 -3.32 42.01
N GLN A 532 -1.12 -4.65 42.13
CA GLN A 532 -1.08 -5.35 43.42
C GLN A 532 -0.64 -6.82 43.24
N SER A 533 -0.41 -7.50 44.36
CA SER A 533 -0.19 -8.95 44.42
C SER A 533 -0.70 -9.50 45.75
N ASP A 534 -1.29 -10.69 45.73
CA ASP A 534 -1.78 -11.41 46.91
C ASP A 534 -0.61 -12.02 47.71
N LEU A 535 0.48 -12.35 47.00
CA LEU A 535 1.73 -12.84 47.56
C LEU A 535 2.91 -12.05 46.97
N GLN A 536 3.69 -11.41 47.85
CA GLN A 536 4.85 -10.64 47.44
C GLN A 536 6.06 -11.58 47.20
N ILE A 537 6.50 -11.66 45.95
CA ILE A 537 7.71 -12.41 45.56
C ILE A 537 8.76 -11.41 45.12
N GLY A 538 9.87 -11.38 45.85
CA GLY A 538 11.04 -10.57 45.50
C GLY A 538 11.77 -11.12 44.28
N TYR A 539 12.46 -10.26 43.55
CA TYR A 539 13.32 -10.66 42.45
C TYR A 539 14.75 -10.12 42.59
N GLU A 540 15.68 -10.82 41.94
CA GLU A 540 17.09 -10.43 41.87
C GLU A 540 17.54 -10.25 40.42
N ALA A 541 18.52 -9.37 40.23
CA ALA A 541 19.19 -9.12 38.97
C ALA A 541 19.71 -10.43 38.34
N ASN A 542 19.50 -10.57 37.03
CA ASN A 542 19.97 -11.69 36.22
C ASN A 542 19.51 -13.08 36.70
N THR A 543 18.45 -13.12 37.51
CA THR A 543 17.79 -14.36 37.91
C THR A 543 16.58 -14.60 37.03
N THR A 544 16.44 -15.83 36.54
CA THR A 544 15.33 -16.23 35.67
C THR A 544 14.16 -16.76 36.50
N TYR A 545 12.96 -16.30 36.17
CA TYR A 545 11.71 -16.69 36.81
C TYR A 545 10.77 -17.31 35.79
N ASN A 546 10.12 -18.42 36.16
CA ASN A 546 9.08 -19.05 35.36
C ASN A 546 7.74 -18.35 35.64
N ILE A 547 7.16 -17.76 34.60
CA ILE A 547 5.88 -17.06 34.67
C ILE A 547 4.82 -17.96 34.03
N ARG A 548 3.69 -18.13 34.71
CA ARG A 548 2.48 -18.72 34.13
C ARG A 548 1.30 -17.79 34.38
N ILE A 549 0.55 -17.52 33.33
CA ILE A 549 -0.67 -16.72 33.36
C ILE A 549 -1.81 -17.61 32.87
N ASP A 550 -2.72 -17.97 33.77
CA ASP A 550 -3.93 -18.72 33.42
C ASP A 550 -5.08 -17.73 33.24
N MET A 551 -5.68 -17.67 32.06
CA MET A 551 -6.66 -16.65 31.68
C MET A 551 -8.00 -17.26 31.28
N ASP A 552 -9.07 -16.55 31.61
CA ASP A 552 -10.45 -16.87 31.24
C ASP A 552 -11.04 -15.63 30.55
N ILE A 553 -11.02 -15.65 29.21
CA ILE A 553 -11.49 -14.52 28.39
C ILE A 553 -12.99 -14.25 28.63
N PRO A 554 -13.90 -15.23 28.64
CA PRO A 554 -15.33 -14.95 28.87
C PRO A 554 -15.63 -14.22 30.18
N THR A 555 -14.90 -14.55 31.25
CA THR A 555 -15.08 -13.89 32.56
C THR A 555 -14.17 -12.68 32.77
N GLN A 556 -13.24 -12.40 31.86
CA GLN A 556 -12.27 -11.30 31.92
C GLN A 556 -11.42 -11.35 33.20
N THR A 557 -11.01 -12.56 33.59
CA THR A 557 -10.19 -12.78 34.80
C THR A 557 -8.97 -13.64 34.52
N TYR A 558 -7.95 -13.49 35.36
CA TYR A 558 -6.72 -14.28 35.27
C TYR A 558 -6.08 -14.56 36.63
N ASP A 559 -5.27 -15.62 36.66
CA ASP A 559 -4.37 -15.98 37.74
C ASP A 559 -2.92 -15.84 37.26
N VAL A 560 -2.00 -15.44 38.15
CA VAL A 560 -0.56 -15.38 37.85
C VAL A 560 0.24 -16.19 38.85
N TYR A 561 1.22 -16.94 38.34
CA TYR A 561 2.15 -17.73 39.12
C TYR A 561 3.59 -17.36 38.77
N ILE A 562 4.42 -17.19 39.79
CA ILE A 562 5.88 -16.99 39.66
C ILE A 562 6.56 -18.20 40.31
N ASN A 563 7.37 -18.94 39.54
CA ASN A 563 8.02 -20.18 40.00
C ASN A 563 7.03 -21.18 40.66
N GLY A 564 5.81 -21.23 40.13
CA GLY A 564 4.72 -22.09 40.64
C GLY A 564 3.95 -21.55 41.84
N GLN A 565 4.36 -20.42 42.43
CA GLN A 565 3.63 -19.76 43.52
C GLN A 565 2.62 -18.76 42.96
N LYS A 566 1.35 -18.89 43.33
CA LYS A 566 0.27 -17.99 42.90
C LYS A 566 0.43 -16.62 43.57
N ILE A 567 0.52 -15.55 42.78
CA ILE A 567 0.60 -14.16 43.26
C ILE A 567 -0.65 -13.33 42.98
N ALA A 568 -1.58 -13.86 42.18
CA ALA A 568 -2.85 -13.23 41.88
C ALA A 568 -3.90 -14.32 41.61
N GLU A 569 -5.06 -14.18 42.24
CA GLU A 569 -6.21 -15.07 42.04
C GLU A 569 -7.44 -14.29 41.53
N ARG A 570 -7.93 -14.65 40.34
CA ARG A 570 -9.12 -14.07 39.69
C ARG A 570 -9.05 -12.55 39.57
N TYR A 571 -7.88 -12.00 39.27
CA TYR A 571 -7.72 -10.58 39.02
C TYR A 571 -8.44 -10.20 37.74
N ALA A 572 -9.07 -9.01 37.73
CA ALA A 572 -9.77 -8.51 36.57
C ALA A 572 -8.78 -7.99 35.52
N PHE A 573 -9.11 -8.20 34.24
CA PHE A 573 -8.40 -7.56 33.14
C PHE A 573 -8.47 -6.04 33.29
N ARG A 574 -7.40 -5.36 32.88
CA ARG A 574 -7.36 -3.89 32.84
C ARG A 574 -8.30 -3.35 31.76
N VAL A 575 -8.17 -3.87 30.55
CA VAL A 575 -9.03 -3.59 29.40
C VAL A 575 -9.73 -4.89 28.98
N ARG A 576 -10.99 -4.78 28.53
CA ARG A 576 -11.76 -5.95 28.14
C ARG A 576 -11.37 -6.41 26.74
N GLU A 577 -11.11 -7.70 26.60
CA GLU A 577 -10.67 -8.29 25.33
C GLU A 577 -11.56 -9.42 24.88
N ASN A 578 -11.83 -9.52 23.57
CA ASN A 578 -12.58 -10.65 23.01
C ASN A 578 -11.68 -11.88 22.74
N SER A 579 -10.38 -11.67 22.68
CA SER A 579 -9.35 -12.69 22.58
C SER A 579 -8.04 -12.14 23.10
N ILE A 580 -7.08 -12.99 23.47
CA ILE A 580 -5.71 -12.58 23.76
C ILE A 580 -4.82 -13.17 22.67
N GLY A 581 -4.14 -12.33 21.90
CA GLY A 581 -3.35 -12.75 20.73
C GLY A 581 -1.96 -12.12 20.66
N GLN A 582 -1.60 -11.34 21.68
CA GLN A 582 -0.31 -10.64 21.71
C GLN A 582 0.35 -10.70 23.07
N ILE A 583 1.68 -10.75 23.05
CA ILE A 583 2.57 -10.52 24.20
C ILE A 583 3.57 -9.42 23.85
N THR A 584 3.84 -8.53 24.78
CA THR A 584 4.83 -7.45 24.63
C THR A 584 5.70 -7.34 25.88
N ALA A 585 6.89 -6.75 25.70
CA ALA A 585 7.84 -6.49 26.77
C ALA A 585 8.24 -5.02 26.75
N TRP A 586 8.05 -4.31 27.86
CA TRP A 586 8.33 -2.88 27.96
C TRP A 586 9.13 -2.52 29.22
N HIS A 587 9.91 -1.44 29.16
CA HIS A 587 10.53 -0.88 30.35
C HIS A 587 10.65 0.65 30.39
N ALA A 588 10.63 1.19 31.61
CA ALA A 588 10.96 2.59 31.92
C ALA A 588 12.40 2.73 32.42
N THR A 589 12.83 1.83 33.32
CA THR A 589 14.15 1.87 33.95
C THR A 589 14.67 0.46 34.20
N GLY A 590 15.82 0.13 33.62
CA GLY A 590 16.33 -1.24 33.55
C GLY A 590 15.43 -2.15 32.73
N SER A 591 15.96 -3.24 32.19
CA SER A 591 15.27 -4.09 31.23
C SER A 591 14.85 -5.42 31.82
N LEU A 592 13.97 -6.13 31.11
CA LEU A 592 13.77 -7.56 31.25
C LEU A 592 13.95 -8.27 29.91
N THR A 593 14.27 -9.55 30.01
CA THR A 593 14.29 -10.50 28.89
C THR A 593 13.16 -11.51 29.08
N ILE A 594 12.45 -11.85 28.01
CA ILE A 594 11.45 -12.94 27.93
C ILE A 594 11.95 -14.03 26.98
N LYS A 595 11.81 -15.30 27.37
CA LYS A 595 12.10 -16.47 26.50
C LYS A 595 11.05 -17.57 26.68
N ASP A 596 11.14 -18.60 25.84
CA ASP A 596 10.39 -19.85 25.99
C ASP A 596 8.87 -19.65 26.10
N ILE A 597 8.32 -18.78 25.24
CA ILE A 597 6.87 -18.53 25.23
C ILE A 597 6.14 -19.78 24.73
N ASP A 598 5.24 -20.29 25.55
CA ASP A 598 4.32 -21.37 25.18
C ASP A 598 2.88 -20.98 25.53
N ILE A 599 1.94 -21.32 24.64
CA ILE A 599 0.55 -20.89 24.69
C ILE A 599 -0.36 -22.09 24.43
N THR A 600 -1.27 -22.34 25.37
CA THR A 600 -2.23 -23.44 25.31
C THR A 600 -3.65 -22.97 25.62
N GLY A 601 -4.65 -23.76 25.22
CA GLY A 601 -6.07 -23.50 25.53
C GLY A 601 -6.98 -23.49 24.32
N GLU A 602 -8.14 -22.88 24.48
CA GLU A 602 -9.15 -22.65 23.45
C GLU A 602 -8.68 -21.53 22.52
N ARG A 603 -8.11 -21.92 21.37
CA ARG A 603 -7.56 -21.00 20.37
C ARG A 603 -8.58 -20.66 19.28
N ALA A 604 -8.38 -19.51 18.64
CA ALA A 604 -9.05 -19.17 17.40
C ALA A 604 -8.81 -20.27 16.37
N MET A 605 -9.86 -20.57 15.60
CA MET A 605 -9.84 -21.59 14.56
C MET A 605 -9.96 -20.91 13.19
N PRO A 606 -9.45 -21.54 12.13
CA PRO A 606 -9.82 -21.18 10.76
C PRO A 606 -11.33 -21.22 10.56
N ASP A 607 -11.82 -20.56 9.52
CA ASP A 607 -13.21 -20.74 9.10
C ASP A 607 -13.51 -22.22 8.79
N PRO A 608 -14.75 -22.71 9.01
CA PRO A 608 -15.10 -24.11 8.82
C PRO A 608 -14.68 -24.70 7.48
N GLU A 609 -14.78 -23.91 6.41
CA GLU A 609 -14.41 -24.29 5.05
C GLU A 609 -12.90 -24.54 4.90
N CYS A 610 -12.06 -23.91 5.74
CA CYS A 610 -10.61 -24.15 5.80
C CYS A 610 -10.20 -25.24 6.79
N ILE A 611 -11.13 -25.79 7.57
CA ILE A 611 -10.88 -26.93 8.45
C ILE A 611 -10.91 -28.24 7.65
N GLU A 612 -11.73 -28.33 6.59
CA GLU A 612 -11.89 -29.53 5.75
C GLU A 612 -11.19 -29.42 4.39
N LEU A 613 -9.91 -29.79 4.34
CA LEU A 613 -9.50 -30.69 3.25
C LEU A 613 -9.53 -32.09 3.84
N PRO A 614 -10.47 -32.98 3.44
CA PRO A 614 -10.25 -34.39 3.69
C PRO A 614 -8.88 -34.72 3.10
N GLU A 615 -8.02 -35.38 3.89
CA GLU A 615 -6.92 -36.09 3.27
C GLU A 615 -7.56 -36.94 2.16
N PRO A 616 -7.10 -36.87 0.89
CA PRO A 616 -7.60 -37.82 -0.09
C PRO A 616 -7.39 -39.19 0.54
N ALA A 617 -8.49 -39.93 0.72
CA ALA A 617 -8.39 -41.26 1.25
C ALA A 617 -7.39 -41.98 0.35
N ILE A 618 -6.34 -42.55 0.93
CA ILE A 618 -5.29 -43.27 0.17
C ILE A 618 -5.94 -44.33 -0.76
N SER A 619 -7.16 -44.79 -0.43
CA SER A 619 -7.99 -45.66 -1.27
C SER A 619 -8.37 -45.06 -2.63
N ASP A 620 -8.60 -43.75 -2.74
CA ASP A 620 -9.14 -43.13 -3.94
C ASP A 620 -8.04 -42.93 -5.00
N ILE A 621 -6.80 -42.69 -4.55
CA ILE A 621 -5.59 -42.63 -5.40
C ILE A 621 -5.22 -44.03 -5.90
N GLU A 622 -5.31 -45.06 -5.05
CA GLU A 622 -5.09 -46.45 -5.47
C GLU A 622 -6.14 -46.90 -6.49
N GLN A 623 -7.38 -46.41 -6.38
CA GLN A 623 -8.47 -46.73 -7.31
C GLN A 623 -8.34 -46.02 -8.65
N GLU A 624 -7.84 -44.77 -8.69
CA GLU A 624 -7.52 -44.07 -9.94
C GLU A 624 -6.30 -44.66 -10.67
N ILE A 625 -5.25 -45.06 -9.95
CA ILE A 625 -4.09 -45.74 -10.54
C ILE A 625 -4.48 -47.12 -11.10
N ALA A 626 -5.32 -47.88 -10.39
CA ALA A 626 -5.84 -49.15 -10.87
C ALA A 626 -6.76 -49.01 -12.10
N ASN A 627 -7.46 -47.88 -12.24
CA ASN A 627 -8.31 -47.59 -13.39
C ASN A 627 -7.50 -47.12 -14.62
N GLN A 628 -6.34 -46.47 -14.43
CA GLN A 628 -5.44 -46.09 -15.52
C GLN A 628 -4.64 -47.27 -16.11
N GLU A 629 -4.34 -48.31 -15.32
CA GLU A 629 -3.65 -49.51 -15.84
C GLU A 629 -4.54 -50.43 -16.69
N ILE A 630 -5.87 -50.23 -16.71
CA ILE A 630 -6.81 -51.10 -17.43
C ILE A 630 -7.07 -50.64 -18.89
N ASP A 631 -6.73 -49.41 -19.27
CA ASP A 631 -7.01 -48.89 -20.63
C ASP A 631 -5.82 -49.03 -21.63
N GLY A 632 -4.75 -49.72 -21.22
CA GLY A 632 -3.57 -50.00 -22.05
C GLY A 632 -3.72 -51.13 -23.08
N LYS A 633 -4.92 -51.35 -23.63
CA LYS A 633 -5.17 -52.36 -24.69
C LYS A 633 -5.87 -51.77 -25.91
N ASP A 634 -5.29 -50.73 -26.50
CA ASP A 634 -5.34 -50.53 -27.95
C ASP A 634 -4.37 -49.42 -28.38
N ALA A 635 -3.11 -49.80 -28.61
CA ALA A 635 -2.16 -48.99 -29.36
C ALA A 635 -1.14 -49.90 -30.07
N SER A 636 -1.63 -50.87 -30.86
CA SER A 636 -0.83 -51.35 -31.97
C SER A 636 -0.80 -50.25 -33.03
N HIS A 637 0.40 -49.77 -33.33
CA HIS A 637 0.84 -48.88 -34.41
C HIS A 637 1.48 -47.60 -33.86
N LEU A 638 2.80 -47.65 -33.65
CA LEU A 638 3.79 -46.88 -34.39
C LEU A 638 5.19 -47.33 -33.94
N ASN A 639 6.02 -47.70 -34.91
CA ASN A 639 7.36 -48.27 -34.71
C ASN A 639 8.33 -47.23 -34.13
N GLU A 640 9.10 -47.64 -33.11
CA GLU A 640 10.37 -47.01 -32.75
C GLU A 640 11.47 -47.33 -33.76
N PRO A 641 12.58 -46.56 -33.72
CA PRO A 641 13.87 -47.21 -33.67
C PRO A 641 14.64 -46.84 -32.38
N VAL A 642 14.74 -47.85 -31.53
CA VAL A 642 15.86 -48.24 -30.66
C VAL A 642 17.19 -47.55 -30.96
N ILE A 643 17.81 -46.94 -29.94
CA ILE A 643 19.27 -47.05 -29.70
C ILE A 643 19.52 -47.23 -28.20
N SER A 644 20.09 -48.39 -27.88
CA SER A 644 20.59 -48.85 -26.58
C SER A 644 21.87 -48.13 -26.15
N VAL A 645 22.01 -47.90 -24.85
CA VAL A 645 23.26 -47.54 -24.17
C VAL A 645 24.14 -48.78 -24.02
N ASP A 646 25.43 -48.69 -24.39
CA ASP A 646 26.56 -49.11 -23.56
C ASP A 646 27.89 -49.04 -24.33
N GLY A 647 28.94 -48.55 -23.64
CA GLY A 647 30.32 -48.78 -24.07
C GLY A 647 31.32 -47.67 -23.71
N ASN A 648 31.80 -47.69 -22.47
CA ASN A 648 33.17 -47.40 -22.04
C ASN A 648 34.21 -47.03 -23.11
N ASN A 649 34.90 -45.89 -22.96
CA ASN A 649 36.33 -45.83 -22.56
C ASN A 649 37.01 -44.50 -22.96
N GLU A 650 37.87 -44.07 -22.03
CA GLU A 650 39.16 -43.40 -22.24
C GLU A 650 39.21 -41.92 -22.71
N GLU A 651 39.48 -41.07 -21.71
CA GLU A 651 40.75 -40.35 -21.51
C GLU A 651 41.33 -39.41 -22.60
N THR A 652 41.86 -38.31 -22.08
CA THR A 652 42.82 -37.32 -22.62
C THR A 652 42.23 -36.13 -23.38
N ASP A 653 42.31 -34.89 -22.90
CA ASP A 653 43.41 -33.98 -22.51
C ASP A 653 43.72 -32.96 -23.62
N PHE A 654 43.85 -31.70 -23.17
CA PHE A 654 44.62 -30.61 -23.76
C PHE A 654 44.19 -29.82 -25.03
N LEU A 655 44.18 -28.49 -24.77
CA LEU A 655 44.63 -27.35 -25.60
C LEU A 655 43.62 -26.61 -26.51
N ASP A 656 43.16 -25.48 -25.97
CA ASP A 656 43.55 -24.13 -26.39
C ASP A 656 44.11 -23.98 -27.82
N SER A 657 43.42 -23.23 -28.67
CA SER A 657 43.86 -21.87 -29.04
C SER A 657 43.42 -21.45 -30.45
N ARG A 658 42.99 -20.17 -30.49
CA ARG A 658 43.15 -19.22 -31.60
C ARG A 658 42.40 -19.50 -32.91
N GLY A 659 41.44 -18.61 -33.17
CA GLY A 659 41.82 -17.44 -33.95
C GLY A 659 41.13 -17.27 -35.30
N SER A 660 40.55 -16.08 -35.45
CA SER A 660 40.51 -15.27 -36.67
C SER A 660 39.47 -15.60 -37.73
N GLY A 661 38.67 -14.58 -38.03
CA GLY A 661 38.55 -14.14 -39.41
C GLY A 661 37.13 -13.96 -39.95
N CYS A 662 36.78 -12.68 -40.15
CA CYS A 662 36.09 -12.12 -41.32
C CYS A 662 34.85 -12.90 -41.82
N GLY A 663 33.63 -12.37 -41.70
CA GLY A 663 33.22 -11.12 -42.33
C GLY A 663 32.67 -11.41 -43.72
N CYS A 664 31.35 -11.30 -43.91
CA CYS A 664 30.75 -10.82 -45.15
C CYS A 664 29.25 -10.59 -44.98
N SER A 665 28.82 -9.51 -45.58
CA SER A 665 27.52 -8.88 -45.49
C SER A 665 26.60 -9.24 -46.66
N ILE A 666 25.36 -8.77 -46.55
CA ILE A 666 24.49 -8.19 -47.59
C ILE A 666 23.29 -9.02 -48.10
N THR A 667 22.12 -8.42 -47.81
CA THR A 667 20.80 -8.40 -48.48
C THR A 667 19.92 -9.65 -48.42
N ARG A 668 18.60 -9.51 -48.17
CA ARG A 668 17.66 -8.40 -48.44
C ARG A 668 16.80 -8.04 -47.24
#